data_AF-A0A2D5D9F9-F1
#
_entry.id   AF-A0A2D5D9F9-F1
#
_cell.length_a   1.000
_cell.length_b   1.000
_cell.length_c   1.000
_cell.angle_alpha   90.00
_cell.angle_beta   90.00
_cell.angle_gamma   90.00
#
_symmetry.space_group_name_H-M   'P 1'
#
loop_
_entity.id
_entity.type
_entity.pdbx_description
1 polymer ?
#
loop_
_entity_poly.entity_id
_entity_poly.type
_entity_poly.pdbx_seq_one_letter_code
_entity_poly.pdbx_strand_id
1 'polypeptide(L)'
;MSAFNGVEAAPPIEVFKLTRDFQADTDPNKVSLGVGAYRTDEGKPWILPVVKKASHQLADDVEAERINHEYLPVLGHDSFAANATKMLLGPDSKALKAGLAFGIQSLSGTGALRNGGDFLAKQMGKKICYVSDPTWGNHNMVFKDAGFAEVRKYRYWHKESKGLDFDGLMEDLGNAPEGAVIVLHSCAHNPTGVDPSKEQWEKIANLMIEKKLFPFFDTAYQGFASGDLDKDAWSVRYFTDERNFELFCSQSFSKNFGLYNERCGNLTVVIHDTSAIANVKSQITLNIRATYSNPPAHGARIVDLVLKDEALFNEWRDNIKTMAERIIGMRQGLRSRLEKLGTPGVWNHITDQIGMFSFTGLTPEMCAFLIAEKHVYLLKSGRISMCGVTPKKIDYVAEPKIDGLSASLIYEDGILKVGATRGNGKTGEDITENIKTIKSIPHVLDRKKVPKLLEIRGEVYMSHDNFNLLNKMQDKQGKELFKNPRNAAAGSLKQLDPNETAKRSLEFFAYAWGSASFLPYDNHYDLINFFKELGLPTNDNFGLFKSIDELIVFYEDILERRAALGYDIDGIVYKINRLDWRERLQSTEHHPRWAIAHKFPAEKAVTKILDIEIQVGRTGVLTPVARLLPVNIGGALVSNASLHNFEEIKRKDIRVGDTVWVQRAGDVIPQVIGVIKEKREKNLKPISPPEICPVCNSKTIRDKIKTGKKEKEEKYIRCTGAFNCSAQLIERIKHFSSKSAFDIDGLGEKQIDEYYLEGLIKSPVDIFYLEEKYKNNPPSFWKYTSGPRLKIGTIKESALKLFNAINKKREIDLDRFLFSLGIRHLGLSSADLIANYYKSIDKMLENITIDNMEISKQELLSLDGVGEKVALSIIDFFQNSDTRQLIIQLIQSGVTVKQYNKEVKETKISNKTVLITGTLKTMSRAEAKVKIELLGAKLSSSLSKKTNFLIAGDKPTLSKLDKANEYGVKVFSEQEWNDFIAE
;
A
#
# COMPACT_ATOMS: atom_id res chain seq x y z
N MET A 1 -4.50 60.92 -33.07
CA MET A 1 -4.43 60.45 -31.66
C MET A 1 -5.24 59.18 -31.55
N SER A 2 -4.75 58.16 -30.84
CA SER A 2 -5.56 56.98 -30.55
C SER A 2 -6.72 57.36 -29.64
N ALA A 3 -7.92 56.82 -29.89
CA ALA A 3 -9.05 56.95 -28.98
C ALA A 3 -8.74 56.36 -27.58
N PHE A 4 -7.67 55.57 -27.45
CA PHE A 4 -7.22 54.95 -26.21
C PHE A 4 -6.09 55.72 -25.48
N ASN A 5 -5.67 56.90 -25.97
CA ASN A 5 -4.52 57.63 -25.41
C ASN A 5 -4.69 58.09 -23.95
N GLY A 6 -5.90 58.04 -23.39
CA GLY A 6 -6.19 58.37 -21.99
C GLY A 6 -6.59 57.19 -21.11
N VAL A 7 -6.49 55.94 -21.60
CA VAL A 7 -6.84 54.76 -20.79
C VAL A 7 -5.71 54.48 -19.81
N GLU A 8 -6.00 54.67 -18.52
CA GLU A 8 -5.04 54.38 -17.44
C GLU A 8 -4.86 52.87 -17.23
N ALA A 9 -3.64 52.47 -16.89
CA ALA A 9 -3.34 51.07 -16.58
C ALA A 9 -3.95 50.68 -15.23
N ALA A 10 -4.84 49.69 -15.24
CA ALA A 10 -5.38 49.11 -14.02
C ALA A 10 -4.28 48.40 -13.21
N PRO A 11 -4.33 48.43 -11.86
CA PRO A 11 -3.39 47.69 -11.04
C PRO A 11 -3.49 46.18 -11.31
N PRO A 12 -2.37 45.44 -11.29
CA PRO A 12 -2.40 44.01 -11.54
C PRO A 12 -3.11 43.28 -10.41
N ILE A 13 -3.92 42.28 -10.77
CA ILE A 13 -4.56 41.40 -9.79
C ILE A 13 -3.46 40.57 -9.10
N GLU A 14 -3.30 40.77 -7.79
CA GLU A 14 -2.17 40.27 -7.00
C GLU A 14 -1.91 38.77 -7.18
N VAL A 15 -2.94 37.92 -7.12
CA VAL A 15 -2.79 36.46 -7.22
C VAL A 15 -2.25 36.00 -8.58
N PHE A 16 -2.65 36.65 -9.67
CA PHE A 16 -2.18 36.32 -11.02
C PHE A 16 -0.77 36.84 -11.26
N LYS A 17 -0.46 38.04 -10.73
CA LYS A 17 0.91 38.55 -10.72
C LYS A 17 1.85 37.59 -9.99
N LEU A 18 1.49 37.18 -8.77
CA LEU A 18 2.30 36.25 -7.96
C LEU A 18 2.52 34.90 -8.67
N THR A 19 1.51 34.41 -9.40
CA THR A 19 1.62 33.18 -10.19
C THR A 19 2.63 33.34 -11.34
N ARG A 20 2.55 34.46 -12.07
CA ARG A 20 3.49 34.77 -13.15
C ARG A 20 4.91 34.91 -12.61
N ASP A 21 5.06 35.62 -11.50
CA ASP A 21 6.36 35.84 -10.86
C ASP A 21 6.96 34.48 -10.39
N PHE A 22 6.15 33.58 -9.81
CA PHE A 22 6.56 32.20 -9.49
C PHE A 22 6.94 31.38 -10.72
N GLN A 23 6.23 31.53 -11.83
CA GLN A 23 6.53 30.81 -13.08
C GLN A 23 7.83 31.28 -13.72
N ALA A 24 8.13 32.58 -13.63
CA ALA A 24 9.35 33.18 -14.15
C ALA A 24 10.60 32.85 -13.31
N ASP A 25 10.42 32.58 -12.02
CA ASP A 25 11.50 32.19 -11.12
C ASP A 25 12.10 30.82 -11.52
N THR A 26 13.43 30.70 -11.49
CA THR A 26 14.15 29.47 -11.85
C THR A 26 14.73 28.75 -10.65
N ASP A 27 14.59 29.29 -9.45
CA ASP A 27 15.12 28.67 -8.23
C ASP A 27 14.51 27.27 -8.00
N PRO A 28 15.32 26.23 -7.75
CA PRO A 28 14.83 24.86 -7.60
C PRO A 28 14.06 24.62 -6.30
N ASN A 29 14.18 25.50 -5.31
CA ASN A 29 13.50 25.43 -4.01
C ASN A 29 12.27 26.33 -3.94
N LYS A 30 11.88 27.01 -5.03
CA LYS A 30 10.72 27.90 -5.03
C LYS A 30 9.43 27.17 -4.61
N VAL A 31 8.60 27.85 -3.81
CA VAL A 31 7.33 27.31 -3.31
C VAL A 31 6.19 28.26 -3.66
N SER A 32 5.12 27.73 -4.26
CA SER A 32 3.90 28.50 -4.53
C SER A 32 2.86 28.27 -3.44
N LEU A 33 2.69 29.25 -2.56
CA LEU A 33 1.64 29.29 -1.54
C LEU A 33 0.50 30.26 -1.87
N GLY A 34 0.52 30.96 -3.01
CA GLY A 34 -0.48 31.98 -3.34
C GLY A 34 -1.79 31.47 -3.94
N VAL A 35 -1.71 30.50 -4.86
CA VAL A 35 -2.86 30.06 -5.67
C VAL A 35 -3.74 29.07 -4.92
N GLY A 36 -5.04 29.35 -4.89
CA GLY A 36 -6.07 28.49 -4.31
C GLY A 36 -6.49 27.34 -5.22
N ALA A 37 -5.59 26.40 -5.49
CA ALA A 37 -5.91 25.15 -6.16
C ALA A 37 -5.35 23.98 -5.38
N TYR A 38 -6.10 22.88 -5.32
CA TYR A 38 -5.60 21.63 -4.78
C TYR A 38 -4.54 21.04 -5.72
N ARG A 39 -3.39 20.70 -5.14
CA ARG A 39 -2.21 20.23 -5.88
C ARG A 39 -1.70 18.93 -5.31
N THR A 40 -1.12 18.10 -6.17
CA THR A 40 -0.32 16.94 -5.78
C THR A 40 0.97 17.41 -5.12
N ASP A 41 1.74 16.47 -4.56
CA ASP A 41 3.02 16.79 -3.95
C ASP A 41 4.03 17.29 -5.00
N GLU A 42 3.83 16.97 -6.28
CA GLU A 42 4.58 17.53 -7.41
C GLU A 42 4.22 18.99 -7.72
N GLY A 43 3.29 19.60 -6.99
CA GLY A 43 2.80 20.95 -7.23
C GLY A 43 1.86 21.03 -8.44
N LYS A 44 1.41 19.91 -9.00
CA LYS A 44 0.50 19.87 -10.16
C LYS A 44 -0.97 19.90 -9.70
N PRO A 45 -1.88 20.63 -10.36
CA PRO A 45 -3.31 20.53 -10.06
C PRO A 45 -3.78 19.07 -10.14
N TRP A 46 -4.48 18.59 -9.11
CA TRP A 46 -5.01 17.23 -9.12
C TRP A 46 -6.39 17.22 -9.77
N ILE A 47 -6.51 16.49 -10.88
CA ILE A 47 -7.81 16.17 -11.48
C ILE A 47 -8.33 14.91 -10.79
N LEU A 48 -9.48 15.02 -10.12
CA LEU A 48 -10.07 13.92 -9.35
C LEU A 48 -10.30 12.69 -10.25
N PRO A 49 -9.99 11.47 -9.78
CA PRO A 49 -10.27 10.23 -10.51
C PRO A 49 -11.71 10.14 -11.03
N VAL A 50 -12.70 10.49 -10.20
CA VAL A 50 -14.11 10.50 -10.61
C VAL A 50 -14.40 11.47 -11.75
N VAL A 51 -13.74 12.64 -11.76
CA VAL A 51 -13.89 13.64 -12.82
C VAL A 51 -13.29 13.15 -14.12
N LYS A 52 -12.14 12.43 -14.08
CA LYS A 52 -11.57 11.79 -15.27
C LYS A 52 -12.52 10.75 -15.86
N LYS A 53 -13.11 9.90 -15.00
CA LYS A 53 -14.10 8.90 -15.41
C LYS A 53 -15.33 9.55 -16.06
N ALA A 54 -15.90 10.56 -15.40
CA ALA A 54 -17.02 11.33 -15.94
C ALA A 54 -16.67 11.99 -17.27
N SER A 55 -15.45 12.53 -17.42
CA SER A 55 -14.99 13.15 -18.67
C SER A 55 -14.87 12.15 -19.81
N HIS A 56 -14.35 10.94 -19.55
CA HIS A 56 -14.31 9.87 -20.56
C HIS A 56 -15.72 9.44 -20.95
N GLN A 57 -16.62 9.25 -19.98
CA GLN A 57 -18.00 8.88 -20.27
C GLN A 57 -18.70 9.95 -21.13
N LEU A 58 -18.47 11.24 -20.86
CA LEU A 58 -19.01 12.31 -21.70
C LEU A 58 -18.41 12.30 -23.12
N ALA A 59 -17.14 11.93 -23.28
CA ALA A 59 -16.54 11.77 -24.60
C ALA A 59 -17.20 10.60 -25.36
N ASP A 60 -17.40 9.46 -24.70
CA ASP A 60 -18.12 8.31 -25.26
C ASP A 60 -19.56 8.68 -25.64
N ASP A 61 -20.24 9.50 -24.84
CA ASP A 61 -21.58 10.00 -25.12
C ASP A 61 -21.64 10.95 -26.32
N VAL A 62 -20.58 11.72 -26.57
CA VAL A 62 -20.44 12.54 -27.78
C VAL A 62 -20.20 11.66 -29.00
N GLU A 63 -19.30 10.68 -28.91
CA GLU A 63 -19.03 9.72 -29.99
C GLU A 63 -20.27 8.90 -30.36
N ALA A 64 -21.10 8.56 -29.36
CA ALA A 64 -22.36 7.84 -29.55
C ALA A 64 -23.55 8.75 -29.91
N GLU A 65 -23.32 10.05 -30.17
CA GLU A 65 -24.35 11.05 -30.49
C GLU A 65 -25.49 11.17 -29.44
N ARG A 66 -25.24 10.75 -28.19
CA ARG A 66 -26.18 10.92 -27.07
C ARG A 66 -26.20 12.35 -26.54
N ILE A 67 -25.12 13.09 -26.81
CA ILE A 67 -24.93 14.48 -26.42
C ILE A 67 -24.61 15.30 -27.66
N ASN A 68 -25.29 16.44 -27.82
CA ASN A 68 -24.95 17.44 -28.83
C ASN A 68 -24.35 18.71 -28.20
N HIS A 69 -23.94 19.64 -29.07
CA HIS A 69 -23.33 20.93 -28.73
C HIS A 69 -24.30 22.11 -28.88
N GLU A 70 -25.61 21.89 -28.86
CA GLU A 70 -26.62 22.95 -28.89
C GLU A 70 -26.62 23.80 -27.61
N TYR A 71 -27.22 24.98 -27.70
CA TYR A 71 -27.35 25.90 -26.57
C TYR A 71 -28.17 25.28 -25.43
N LEU A 72 -27.67 25.45 -24.20
CA LEU A 72 -28.49 25.21 -23.01
C LEU A 72 -29.58 26.28 -22.88
N PRO A 73 -30.67 26.01 -22.15
CA PRO A 73 -31.56 27.05 -21.65
C PRO A 73 -30.79 28.16 -20.92
N VAL A 74 -31.36 29.36 -20.87
CA VAL A 74 -30.72 30.54 -20.24
C VAL A 74 -30.41 30.30 -18.75
N LEU A 75 -31.30 29.60 -18.04
CA LEU A 75 -31.08 29.19 -16.64
C LEU A 75 -30.12 27.99 -16.49
N GLY A 76 -29.71 27.41 -17.62
CA GLY A 76 -28.75 26.32 -17.76
C GLY A 76 -29.35 24.94 -17.75
N HIS A 77 -28.55 23.97 -17.32
CA HIS A 77 -28.90 22.56 -17.33
C HIS A 77 -29.74 22.20 -16.10
N ASP A 78 -31.01 21.87 -16.32
CA ASP A 78 -31.98 21.62 -15.24
C ASP A 78 -31.58 20.49 -14.27
N SER A 79 -31.16 19.32 -14.80
CA SER A 79 -30.69 18.19 -13.96
C SER A 79 -29.52 18.61 -13.06
N PHE A 80 -28.54 19.31 -13.62
CA PHE A 80 -27.41 19.84 -12.85
C PHE A 80 -27.88 20.76 -11.73
N ALA A 81 -28.74 21.74 -12.04
CA ALA A 81 -29.21 22.72 -11.07
C ALA A 81 -30.03 22.08 -9.94
N ALA A 82 -30.86 21.08 -10.27
CA ALA A 82 -31.61 20.30 -9.30
C ALA A 82 -30.69 19.47 -8.39
N ASN A 83 -29.73 18.74 -8.96
CA ASN A 83 -28.77 17.91 -8.22
C ASN A 83 -27.83 18.74 -7.35
N ALA A 84 -27.35 19.88 -7.84
CA ALA A 84 -26.54 20.84 -7.08
C ALA A 84 -27.30 21.40 -5.86
N THR A 85 -28.57 21.77 -6.06
CA THR A 85 -29.44 22.27 -4.98
C THR A 85 -29.75 21.17 -3.97
N LYS A 86 -30.01 19.95 -4.42
CA LYS A 86 -30.18 18.76 -3.56
C LYS A 86 -28.92 18.45 -2.75
N MET A 87 -27.74 18.59 -3.33
CA MET A 87 -26.47 18.42 -2.63
C MET A 87 -26.31 19.45 -1.50
N LEU A 88 -26.67 20.71 -1.74
CA LEU A 88 -26.58 21.78 -0.74
C LEU A 88 -27.51 21.51 0.45
N LEU A 89 -28.80 21.40 0.18
CA LEU A 89 -29.84 21.36 1.21
C LEU A 89 -30.00 19.95 1.82
N GLY A 90 -29.51 18.93 1.13
CA GLY A 90 -29.67 17.54 1.50
C GLY A 90 -31.01 16.95 1.01
N PRO A 91 -31.08 15.63 0.80
CA PRO A 91 -32.29 14.97 0.29
C PRO A 91 -33.49 15.11 1.22
N ASP A 92 -33.25 15.38 2.51
CA ASP A 92 -34.29 15.47 3.52
C ASP A 92 -34.83 16.88 3.79
N SER A 93 -34.31 17.90 3.10
CA SER A 93 -34.72 19.29 3.30
C SER A 93 -36.22 19.49 3.14
N LYS A 94 -36.82 20.21 4.10
CA LYS A 94 -38.24 20.56 4.11
C LYS A 94 -38.57 21.48 2.93
N ALA A 95 -37.71 22.47 2.68
CA ALA A 95 -37.87 23.40 1.55
C ALA A 95 -37.84 22.67 0.19
N LEU A 96 -36.93 21.72 0.00
CA LEU A 96 -36.89 20.91 -1.22
C LEU A 96 -38.13 20.05 -1.40
N LYS A 97 -38.55 19.33 -0.35
CA LYS A 97 -39.74 18.45 -0.38
C LYS A 97 -41.03 19.24 -0.64
N ALA A 98 -41.10 20.49 -0.18
CA ALA A 98 -42.23 21.39 -0.41
C ALA A 98 -42.20 22.10 -1.78
N GLY A 99 -41.16 21.89 -2.60
CA GLY A 99 -41.01 22.59 -3.88
C GLY A 99 -40.69 24.08 -3.74
N LEU A 100 -40.21 24.50 -2.57
CA LEU A 100 -39.89 25.89 -2.21
C LEU A 100 -38.44 26.28 -2.51
N ALA A 101 -37.64 25.35 -3.02
CA ALA A 101 -36.24 25.57 -3.37
C ALA A 101 -35.94 25.12 -4.80
N PHE A 102 -35.18 25.92 -5.54
CA PHE A 102 -34.74 25.60 -6.90
C PHE A 102 -33.34 26.15 -7.21
N GLY A 103 -32.69 25.58 -8.23
CA GLY A 103 -31.35 25.97 -8.68
C GLY A 103 -31.35 26.72 -10.00
N ILE A 104 -30.30 27.50 -10.24
CA ILE A 104 -29.99 28.18 -11.50
C ILE A 104 -28.50 28.03 -11.77
N GLN A 105 -28.13 27.42 -12.89
CA GLN A 105 -26.73 27.28 -13.27
C GLN A 105 -26.11 28.66 -13.55
N SER A 106 -24.88 28.85 -13.11
CA SER A 106 -24.17 30.12 -13.23
C SER A 106 -22.69 29.93 -13.58
N LEU A 107 -22.06 31.03 -13.99
CA LEU A 107 -20.62 31.09 -14.26
C LEU A 107 -19.83 31.07 -12.95
N SER A 108 -19.62 29.88 -12.38
CA SER A 108 -19.03 29.64 -11.05
C SER A 108 -19.83 30.27 -9.90
N GLY A 109 -19.35 30.16 -8.67
CA GLY A 109 -19.94 30.86 -7.53
C GLY A 109 -19.95 32.39 -7.69
N THR A 110 -18.97 32.97 -8.41
CA THR A 110 -18.98 34.41 -8.70
C THR A 110 -20.18 34.82 -9.55
N GLY A 111 -20.54 34.01 -10.56
CA GLY A 111 -21.73 34.21 -11.37
C GLY A 111 -23.00 34.01 -10.55
N ALA A 112 -23.03 33.04 -9.63
CA ALA A 112 -24.16 32.85 -8.72
C ALA A 112 -24.39 34.09 -7.83
N LEU A 113 -23.32 34.60 -7.21
CA LEU A 113 -23.33 35.84 -6.43
C LEU A 113 -23.83 37.02 -7.28
N ARG A 114 -23.34 37.13 -8.52
CA ARG A 114 -23.74 38.20 -9.43
C ARG A 114 -25.23 38.12 -9.79
N ASN A 115 -25.72 36.95 -10.18
CA ASN A 115 -27.12 36.75 -10.54
C ASN A 115 -28.05 37.05 -9.37
N GLY A 116 -27.71 36.56 -8.17
CA GLY A 116 -28.49 36.83 -6.96
C GLY A 116 -28.42 38.32 -6.56
N GLY A 117 -27.24 38.93 -6.65
CA GLY A 117 -27.04 40.35 -6.37
C GLY A 117 -27.84 41.25 -7.32
N ASP A 118 -27.78 40.99 -8.63
CA ASP A 118 -28.56 41.73 -9.63
C ASP A 118 -30.06 41.61 -9.34
N PHE A 119 -30.55 40.42 -8.99
CA PHE A 119 -31.95 40.20 -8.64
C PHE A 119 -32.36 40.97 -7.38
N LEU A 120 -31.56 40.88 -6.32
CA LEU A 120 -31.82 41.56 -5.06
C LEU A 120 -31.84 43.10 -5.25
N ALA A 121 -30.89 43.64 -6.00
CA ALA A 121 -30.79 45.08 -6.22
C ALA A 121 -31.87 45.63 -7.17
N LYS A 122 -32.10 44.97 -8.31
CA LYS A 122 -32.97 45.49 -9.38
C LYS A 122 -34.43 45.12 -9.17
N GLN A 123 -34.72 43.87 -8.81
CA GLN A 123 -36.09 43.38 -8.67
C GLN A 123 -36.63 43.52 -7.24
N MET A 124 -35.80 43.32 -6.21
CA MET A 124 -36.22 43.44 -4.81
C MET A 124 -35.85 44.80 -4.17
N GLY A 125 -35.22 45.70 -4.92
CA GLY A 125 -34.90 47.06 -4.48
C GLY A 125 -33.89 47.14 -3.32
N LYS A 126 -33.14 46.06 -3.02
CA LYS A 126 -32.16 46.03 -1.94
C LYS A 126 -31.02 47.02 -2.22
N LYS A 127 -30.72 47.89 -1.26
CA LYS A 127 -29.71 48.96 -1.42
C LYS A 127 -28.40 48.71 -0.68
N ILE A 128 -28.45 47.95 0.41
CA ILE A 128 -27.32 47.79 1.33
C ILE A 128 -26.97 46.31 1.44
N CYS A 129 -25.69 46.01 1.23
CA CYS A 129 -25.10 44.69 1.40
C CYS A 129 -23.98 44.75 2.45
N TYR A 130 -23.87 43.73 3.29
CA TYR A 130 -22.81 43.57 4.27
C TYR A 130 -21.92 42.38 3.89
N VAL A 131 -20.61 42.60 3.88
CA VAL A 131 -19.59 41.57 3.65
C VAL A 131 -18.64 41.53 4.85
N SER A 132 -18.03 40.39 5.14
CA SER A 132 -17.14 40.27 6.31
C SER A 132 -15.86 41.12 6.18
N ASP A 133 -15.17 41.39 7.28
CA ASP A 133 -13.81 41.92 7.28
C ASP A 133 -12.83 40.98 8.01
N PRO A 134 -11.89 40.34 7.27
CA PRO A 134 -11.73 40.35 5.82
C PRO A 134 -12.82 39.53 5.10
N THR A 135 -12.90 39.65 3.78
CA THR A 135 -13.79 38.83 2.93
C THR A 135 -13.10 38.36 1.66
N TRP A 136 -13.76 37.52 0.87
CA TRP A 136 -13.27 37.14 -0.45
C TRP A 136 -13.15 38.38 -1.34
N GLY A 137 -11.98 38.58 -1.96
CA GLY A 137 -11.59 39.85 -2.57
C GLY A 137 -12.55 40.40 -3.63
N ASN A 138 -13.36 39.55 -4.26
CA ASN A 138 -14.29 39.97 -5.31
C ASN A 138 -15.65 40.44 -4.78
N HIS A 139 -16.03 40.18 -3.52
CA HIS A 139 -17.37 40.50 -3.01
C HIS A 139 -17.73 41.98 -3.21
N ASN A 140 -16.82 42.89 -2.84
CA ASN A 140 -17.05 44.32 -2.99
C ASN A 140 -17.36 44.71 -4.44
N MET A 141 -16.62 44.17 -5.40
CA MET A 141 -16.81 44.44 -6.82
C MET A 141 -18.13 43.86 -7.32
N VAL A 142 -18.43 42.59 -6.98
CA VAL A 142 -19.64 41.88 -7.44
C VAL A 142 -20.90 42.62 -7.00
N PHE A 143 -21.01 42.97 -5.71
CA PHE A 143 -22.22 43.62 -5.18
C PHE A 143 -22.32 45.10 -5.58
N LYS A 144 -21.20 45.83 -5.65
CA LYS A 144 -21.21 47.20 -6.17
C LYS A 144 -21.69 47.23 -7.62
N ASP A 145 -21.13 46.38 -8.47
CA ASP A 145 -21.50 46.34 -9.89
C ASP A 145 -22.91 45.78 -10.11
N ALA A 146 -23.45 44.98 -9.16
CA ALA A 146 -24.83 44.52 -9.17
C ALA A 146 -25.86 45.64 -8.94
N GLY A 147 -25.42 46.82 -8.46
CA GLY A 147 -26.25 48.00 -8.26
C GLY A 147 -26.62 48.28 -6.80
N PHE A 148 -25.94 47.67 -5.83
CA PHE A 148 -26.07 48.07 -4.43
C PHE A 148 -25.51 49.48 -4.23
N ALA A 149 -26.26 50.33 -3.53
CA ALA A 149 -25.83 51.69 -3.21
C ALA A 149 -24.68 51.70 -2.21
N GLU A 150 -24.70 50.76 -1.27
CA GLU A 150 -23.68 50.63 -0.23
C GLU A 150 -23.27 49.16 -0.05
N VAL A 151 -21.97 48.90 -0.08
CA VAL A 151 -21.37 47.64 0.36
C VAL A 151 -20.60 47.92 1.64
N ARG A 152 -21.19 47.58 2.77
CA ARG A 152 -20.67 47.78 4.12
C ARG A 152 -19.93 46.54 4.60
N LYS A 153 -19.12 46.72 5.65
CA LYS A 153 -18.39 45.62 6.27
C LYS A 153 -18.96 45.27 7.65
N TYR A 154 -18.83 44.01 8.05
CA TYR A 154 -19.00 43.57 9.44
C TYR A 154 -17.74 42.87 9.92
N ARG A 155 -17.36 43.10 11.17
CA ARG A 155 -16.21 42.46 11.81
C ARG A 155 -16.38 40.94 11.81
N TYR A 156 -15.28 40.25 11.55
CA TYR A 156 -15.25 38.79 11.48
C TYR A 156 -13.97 38.20 12.08
N TRP A 157 -12.83 38.84 11.86
CA TRP A 157 -11.53 38.29 12.27
C TRP A 157 -10.88 39.14 13.37
N HIS A 158 -10.50 38.48 14.46
CA HIS A 158 -9.77 39.09 15.55
C HIS A 158 -8.26 38.84 15.39
N LYS A 159 -7.46 39.90 15.23
CA LYS A 159 -6.04 39.80 14.82
C LYS A 159 -5.16 39.11 15.87
N GLU A 160 -5.40 39.38 17.15
CA GLU A 160 -4.57 38.89 18.26
C GLU A 160 -4.85 37.41 18.55
N SER A 161 -6.13 37.02 18.59
CA SER A 161 -6.55 35.64 18.87
C SER A 161 -6.52 34.75 17.62
N LYS A 162 -6.45 35.35 16.42
CA LYS A 162 -6.48 34.67 15.12
C LYS A 162 -7.72 33.77 14.95
N GLY A 163 -8.84 34.22 15.53
CA GLY A 163 -10.13 33.55 15.55
C GLY A 163 -11.29 34.48 15.17
N LEU A 164 -12.52 34.03 15.44
CA LEU A 164 -13.74 34.76 15.12
C LEU A 164 -13.93 35.94 16.09
N ASP A 165 -14.11 37.14 15.55
CA ASP A 165 -14.60 38.31 16.30
C ASP A 165 -16.13 38.23 16.41
N PHE A 166 -16.60 37.35 17.29
CA PHE A 166 -18.03 37.06 17.42
C PHE A 166 -18.81 38.26 17.98
N ASP A 167 -18.25 38.97 18.95
CA ASP A 167 -18.93 40.11 19.58
C ASP A 167 -19.04 41.29 18.60
N GLY A 168 -17.96 41.59 17.86
CA GLY A 168 -17.98 42.61 16.81
C GLY A 168 -18.93 42.26 15.66
N LEU A 169 -18.98 40.98 15.27
CA LEU A 169 -19.94 40.49 14.28
C LEU A 169 -21.38 40.75 14.74
N MET A 170 -21.72 40.37 15.97
CA MET A 170 -23.07 40.52 16.51
C MET A 170 -23.47 41.99 16.65
N GLU A 171 -22.55 42.85 17.08
CA GLU A 171 -22.77 44.31 17.15
C GLU A 171 -23.05 44.90 15.75
N ASP A 172 -22.23 44.56 14.75
CA ASP A 172 -22.35 45.12 13.41
C ASP A 172 -23.63 44.65 12.69
N LEU A 173 -24.00 43.37 12.86
CA LEU A 173 -25.27 42.85 12.35
C LEU A 173 -26.47 43.42 13.12
N GLY A 174 -26.34 43.67 14.43
CA GLY A 174 -27.38 44.30 15.25
C GLY A 174 -27.64 45.75 14.84
N ASN A 175 -26.64 46.43 14.31
CA ASN A 175 -26.73 47.79 13.76
C ASN A 175 -27.11 47.82 12.27
N ALA A 176 -27.20 46.67 11.60
CA ALA A 176 -27.61 46.63 10.20
C ALA A 176 -29.09 47.07 10.05
N PRO A 177 -29.41 47.88 9.02
CA PRO A 177 -30.78 48.32 8.78
C PRO A 177 -31.65 47.18 8.27
N GLU A 178 -32.96 47.26 8.56
CA GLU A 178 -33.96 46.28 8.13
C GLU A 178 -33.86 46.01 6.62
N GLY A 179 -33.91 44.75 6.24
CA GLY A 179 -33.86 44.31 4.86
C GLY A 179 -32.49 44.32 4.20
N ALA A 180 -31.40 44.70 4.90
CA ALA A 180 -30.04 44.59 4.39
C ALA A 180 -29.66 43.14 4.05
N VAL A 181 -28.85 42.97 3.01
CA VAL A 181 -28.35 41.66 2.56
C VAL A 181 -27.06 41.33 3.30
N ILE A 182 -26.98 40.18 3.96
CA ILE A 182 -25.78 39.75 4.70
C ILE A 182 -25.13 38.60 3.95
N VAL A 183 -23.91 38.83 3.45
CA VAL A 183 -23.13 37.83 2.73
C VAL A 183 -22.38 36.98 3.75
N LEU A 184 -22.73 35.70 3.82
CA LEU A 184 -22.21 34.72 4.76
C LEU A 184 -21.43 33.64 4.02
N HIS A 185 -20.45 33.02 4.67
CA HIS A 185 -19.82 31.80 4.15
C HIS A 185 -20.40 30.60 4.88
N SER A 186 -20.73 29.52 4.16
CA SER A 186 -21.33 28.32 4.77
C SER A 186 -20.35 27.59 5.69
N CYS A 187 -19.10 27.50 5.26
CA CYS A 187 -17.98 26.82 5.90
C CYS A 187 -16.66 27.29 5.30
N ALA A 188 -15.55 27.05 6.01
CA ALA A 188 -14.20 27.51 5.70
C ALA A 188 -14.20 28.95 5.18
N HIS A 189 -14.66 29.89 6.01
CA HIS A 189 -14.75 31.31 5.66
C HIS A 189 -13.55 31.78 4.85
N ASN A 190 -13.79 32.40 3.70
CA ASN A 190 -12.71 32.82 2.82
C ASN A 190 -12.41 34.31 3.08
N PRO A 191 -11.21 34.69 3.55
CA PRO A 191 -9.95 33.92 3.53
C PRO A 191 -9.48 33.30 4.86
N THR A 192 -10.25 33.37 5.94
CA THR A 192 -9.75 33.07 7.30
C THR A 192 -9.67 31.58 7.64
N GLY A 193 -10.55 30.75 7.08
CA GLY A 193 -10.75 29.34 7.47
C GLY A 193 -11.41 29.18 8.85
N VAL A 194 -11.91 30.25 9.45
CA VAL A 194 -12.59 30.24 10.75
C VAL A 194 -14.08 30.24 10.54
N ASP A 195 -14.78 29.32 11.21
CA ASP A 195 -16.24 29.24 11.15
C ASP A 195 -16.85 29.45 12.56
N PRO A 196 -18.05 30.04 12.67
CA PRO A 196 -18.80 30.06 13.92
C PRO A 196 -19.15 28.64 14.38
N SER A 197 -19.19 28.45 15.71
CA SER A 197 -19.76 27.24 16.30
C SER A 197 -21.26 27.13 15.96
N LYS A 198 -21.85 25.95 16.20
CA LYS A 198 -23.30 25.78 15.99
C LYS A 198 -24.10 26.75 16.84
N GLU A 199 -23.76 26.90 18.11
CA GLU A 199 -24.41 27.82 19.05
C GLU A 199 -24.25 29.29 18.60
N GLN A 200 -23.10 29.64 18.02
CA GLN A 200 -22.88 30.98 17.46
C GLN A 200 -23.75 31.20 16.20
N TRP A 201 -23.85 30.22 15.31
CA TRP A 201 -24.76 30.28 14.16
C TRP A 201 -26.22 30.43 14.56
N GLU A 202 -26.66 29.75 15.62
CA GLU A 202 -28.02 29.89 16.16
C GLU A 202 -28.30 31.33 16.61
N LYS A 203 -27.33 31.96 17.29
CA LYS A 203 -27.40 33.37 17.71
C LYS A 203 -27.41 34.33 16.51
N ILE A 204 -26.59 34.07 15.50
CA ILE A 204 -26.58 34.86 14.25
C ILE A 204 -27.95 34.77 13.57
N ALA A 205 -28.51 33.57 13.44
CA ALA A 205 -29.83 33.36 12.84
C ALA A 205 -30.95 34.06 13.63
N ASN A 206 -30.91 34.00 14.97
CA ASN A 206 -31.84 34.73 15.85
C ASN A 206 -31.81 36.24 15.57
N LEU A 207 -30.61 36.82 15.58
CA LEU A 207 -30.42 38.24 15.36
C LEU A 207 -30.88 38.66 13.96
N MET A 208 -30.58 37.86 12.94
CA MET A 208 -31.02 38.15 11.57
C MET A 208 -32.54 38.11 11.40
N ILE A 209 -33.25 37.22 12.13
CA ILE A 209 -34.72 37.23 12.17
C ILE A 209 -35.23 38.50 12.84
N GLU A 210 -34.71 38.84 14.02
CA GLU A 210 -35.10 40.04 14.78
C GLU A 210 -34.92 41.31 13.95
N LYS A 211 -33.79 41.42 13.25
CA LYS A 211 -33.42 42.55 12.39
C LYS A 211 -33.99 42.47 10.97
N LYS A 212 -34.73 41.38 10.64
CA LYS A 212 -35.29 41.09 9.31
C LYS A 212 -34.26 41.26 8.18
N LEU A 213 -33.08 40.67 8.39
CA LEU A 213 -31.96 40.71 7.46
C LEU A 213 -32.08 39.56 6.45
N PHE A 214 -31.61 39.79 5.23
CA PHE A 214 -31.68 38.78 4.15
C PHE A 214 -30.35 38.01 4.05
N PRO A 215 -30.33 36.69 4.32
CA PRO A 215 -29.12 35.88 4.19
C PRO A 215 -28.78 35.56 2.73
N PHE A 216 -27.52 35.79 2.36
CA PHE A 216 -26.94 35.32 1.10
C PHE A 216 -25.65 34.53 1.38
N PHE A 217 -25.71 33.21 1.26
CA PHE A 217 -24.55 32.34 1.47
C PHE A 217 -23.65 32.25 0.23
N ASP A 218 -22.34 32.27 0.43
CA ASP A 218 -21.30 31.90 -0.54
C ASP A 218 -20.62 30.59 -0.12
N THR A 219 -20.89 29.53 -0.88
CA THR A 219 -20.48 28.16 -0.61
C THR A 219 -19.46 27.69 -1.66
N ALA A 220 -18.18 27.80 -1.33
CA ALA A 220 -17.10 27.35 -2.21
C ALA A 220 -16.44 26.03 -1.76
N TYR A 221 -16.72 25.57 -0.54
CA TYR A 221 -15.95 24.52 0.14
C TYR A 221 -16.76 23.30 0.58
N GLN A 222 -18.05 23.21 0.26
CA GLN A 222 -18.89 22.13 0.75
C GLN A 222 -18.26 20.74 0.50
N GLY A 223 -18.07 19.98 1.58
CA GLY A 223 -17.39 18.69 1.62
C GLY A 223 -15.87 18.81 1.74
N PHE A 224 -15.27 19.77 1.05
CA PHE A 224 -13.82 19.94 0.98
C PHE A 224 -13.22 20.52 2.27
N ALA A 225 -13.99 21.28 3.06
CA ALA A 225 -13.46 21.90 4.28
C ALA A 225 -13.23 20.88 5.38
N SER A 226 -14.19 19.97 5.61
CA SER A 226 -14.10 18.96 6.68
C SER A 226 -13.97 17.51 6.19
N GLY A 227 -14.09 17.26 4.89
CA GLY A 227 -14.24 15.90 4.33
C GLY A 227 -15.68 15.37 4.39
N ASP A 228 -16.65 16.22 4.73
CA ASP A 228 -18.05 15.84 4.96
C ASP A 228 -19.01 16.92 4.42
N LEU A 229 -19.86 16.53 3.47
CA LEU A 229 -20.78 17.43 2.78
C LEU A 229 -21.86 18.01 3.69
N ASP A 230 -22.30 17.23 4.67
CA ASP A 230 -23.41 17.58 5.55
C ASP A 230 -22.93 18.48 6.69
N LYS A 231 -21.74 18.19 7.24
CA LYS A 231 -21.09 19.07 8.21
C LYS A 231 -20.83 20.46 7.62
N ASP A 232 -20.31 20.50 6.39
CA ASP A 232 -19.95 21.75 5.71
C ASP A 232 -21.17 22.55 5.21
N ALA A 233 -22.35 21.95 5.13
CA ALA A 233 -23.61 22.61 4.71
C ALA A 233 -24.56 22.90 5.88
N TRP A 234 -24.16 22.57 7.11
CA TRP A 234 -25.04 22.63 8.28
C TRP A 234 -25.64 24.02 8.51
N SER A 235 -24.85 25.09 8.36
CA SER A 235 -25.30 26.47 8.56
C SER A 235 -26.42 26.85 7.59
N VAL A 236 -26.26 26.53 6.30
CA VAL A 236 -27.28 26.78 5.28
C VAL A 236 -28.57 26.01 5.58
N ARG A 237 -28.44 24.72 5.92
CA ARG A 237 -29.59 23.85 6.23
C ARG A 237 -30.33 24.28 7.49
N TYR A 238 -29.60 24.75 8.50
CA TYR A 238 -30.19 25.31 9.72
C TYR A 238 -31.00 26.57 9.41
N PHE A 239 -30.46 27.49 8.60
CA PHE A 239 -31.19 28.68 8.17
C PHE A 239 -32.46 28.33 7.36
N THR A 240 -32.38 27.36 6.44
CA THR A 240 -33.54 26.98 5.62
C THR A 240 -34.57 26.16 6.39
N ASP A 241 -34.20 25.02 6.96
CA ASP A 241 -35.16 24.01 7.42
C ASP A 241 -35.54 24.15 8.89
N GLU A 242 -34.68 24.73 9.73
CA GLU A 242 -34.95 24.93 11.16
C GLU A 242 -35.42 26.36 11.47
N ARG A 243 -34.95 27.34 10.69
CA ARG A 243 -35.28 28.76 10.90
C ARG A 243 -36.17 29.38 9.84
N ASN A 244 -36.52 28.61 8.80
CA ASN A 244 -37.47 28.99 7.76
C ASN A 244 -37.12 30.32 7.06
N PHE A 245 -35.84 30.56 6.76
CA PHE A 245 -35.43 31.74 5.99
C PHE A 245 -35.75 31.59 4.49
N GLU A 246 -36.21 32.69 3.87
CA GLU A 246 -35.95 32.91 2.44
C GLU A 246 -34.48 33.31 2.27
N LEU A 247 -33.78 32.67 1.34
CA LEU A 247 -32.35 32.90 1.18
C LEU A 247 -31.85 32.60 -0.21
N PHE A 248 -30.70 33.17 -0.53
CA PHE A 248 -29.88 32.78 -1.67
C PHE A 248 -28.62 32.06 -1.21
N CYS A 249 -28.19 31.05 -1.97
CA CYS A 249 -26.93 30.38 -1.76
C CYS A 249 -26.18 30.18 -3.09
N SER A 250 -25.02 30.82 -3.19
CA SER A 250 -24.04 30.60 -4.26
C SER A 250 -23.27 29.31 -4.00
N GLN A 251 -23.16 28.46 -5.01
CA GLN A 251 -22.33 27.27 -5.00
C GLN A 251 -21.25 27.35 -6.08
N SER A 252 -20.02 27.00 -5.73
CA SER A 252 -18.91 26.80 -6.66
C SER A 252 -18.44 25.35 -6.67
N PHE A 253 -18.19 24.82 -7.87
CA PHE A 253 -17.64 23.47 -8.06
C PHE A 253 -16.13 23.46 -8.33
N SER A 254 -15.45 24.61 -8.15
CA SER A 254 -14.03 24.69 -8.44
C SER A 254 -13.16 23.91 -7.46
N LYS A 255 -13.48 23.93 -6.16
CA LYS A 255 -12.63 23.32 -5.12
C LYS A 255 -13.00 21.88 -4.80
N ASN A 256 -14.29 21.59 -4.63
CA ASN A 256 -14.79 20.27 -4.28
C ASN A 256 -14.78 19.26 -5.46
N PHE A 257 -14.85 19.74 -6.71
CA PHE A 257 -14.69 18.92 -7.91
C PHE A 257 -13.37 19.16 -8.65
N GLY A 258 -12.57 20.15 -8.25
CA GLY A 258 -11.33 20.50 -8.97
C GLY A 258 -11.56 21.18 -10.33
N LEU A 259 -12.76 21.67 -10.62
CA LEU A 259 -13.14 22.27 -11.91
C LEU A 259 -12.85 23.79 -11.93
N TYR A 260 -11.60 24.17 -11.69
CA TYR A 260 -11.20 25.58 -11.51
C TYR A 260 -11.44 26.45 -12.75
N ASN A 261 -11.19 25.93 -13.95
CA ASN A 261 -11.33 26.66 -15.22
C ASN A 261 -12.63 26.36 -15.98
N GLU A 262 -13.44 25.40 -15.54
CA GLU A 262 -14.73 25.08 -16.18
C GLU A 262 -15.85 26.06 -15.82
N ARG A 263 -15.59 26.94 -14.85
CA ARG A 263 -16.53 27.98 -14.37
C ARG A 263 -17.94 27.43 -14.08
N CYS A 264 -18.01 26.29 -13.41
CA CYS A 264 -19.26 25.64 -13.02
C CYS A 264 -19.73 26.13 -11.64
N GLY A 265 -20.98 26.61 -11.55
CA GLY A 265 -21.62 27.07 -10.31
C GLY A 265 -23.14 26.99 -10.38
N ASN A 266 -23.78 27.17 -9.22
CA ASN A 266 -25.25 27.13 -9.07
C ASN A 266 -25.69 28.21 -8.07
N LEU A 267 -26.80 28.90 -8.36
CA LEU A 267 -27.51 29.74 -7.40
C LEU A 267 -28.73 28.96 -6.93
N THR A 268 -28.74 28.56 -5.66
CA THR A 268 -29.93 28.03 -5.00
C THR A 268 -30.75 29.17 -4.45
N VAL A 269 -32.05 29.14 -4.73
CA VAL A 269 -33.05 30.10 -4.26
C VAL A 269 -34.05 29.35 -3.39
N VAL A 270 -34.27 29.83 -2.17
CA VAL A 270 -35.29 29.33 -1.23
C VAL A 270 -36.29 30.45 -0.98
N ILE A 271 -37.56 30.15 -1.16
CA ILE A 271 -38.68 31.11 -1.04
C ILE A 271 -39.81 30.51 -0.20
N HIS A 272 -40.81 31.31 0.15
CA HIS A 272 -41.99 30.84 0.90
C HIS A 272 -43.24 30.61 0.05
N ASP A 273 -43.29 31.16 -1.16
CA ASP A 273 -44.46 31.06 -2.05
C ASP A 273 -44.09 30.50 -3.43
N THR A 274 -44.57 29.29 -3.73
CA THR A 274 -44.33 28.64 -5.03
C THR A 274 -44.91 29.41 -6.21
N SER A 275 -45.91 30.27 -5.99
CA SER A 275 -46.50 31.11 -7.05
C SER A 275 -45.50 32.12 -7.62
N ALA A 276 -44.51 32.53 -6.82
CA ALA A 276 -43.48 33.48 -7.23
C ALA A 276 -42.38 32.86 -8.10
N ILE A 277 -42.21 31.52 -8.10
CA ILE A 277 -41.07 30.84 -8.77
C ILE A 277 -40.97 31.21 -10.25
N ALA A 278 -42.10 31.19 -10.97
CA ALA A 278 -42.12 31.48 -12.40
C ALA A 278 -41.63 32.91 -12.69
N ASN A 279 -42.05 33.87 -11.86
CA ASN A 279 -41.67 35.28 -11.99
C ASN A 279 -40.19 35.49 -11.65
N VAL A 280 -39.70 34.85 -10.58
CA VAL A 280 -38.28 34.90 -10.18
C VAL A 280 -37.40 34.33 -11.30
N LYS A 281 -37.74 33.14 -11.83
CA LYS A 281 -37.03 32.51 -12.94
C LYS A 281 -37.02 33.38 -14.19
N SER A 282 -38.15 34.01 -14.53
CA SER A 282 -38.27 34.91 -15.68
C SER A 282 -37.36 36.14 -15.56
N GLN A 283 -37.33 36.79 -14.39
CA GLN A 283 -36.47 37.94 -14.15
C GLN A 283 -34.98 37.58 -14.16
N ILE A 284 -34.60 36.46 -13.55
CA ILE A 284 -33.21 36.00 -13.60
C ILE A 284 -32.81 35.59 -15.02
N THR A 285 -33.74 35.04 -15.81
CA THR A 285 -33.51 34.78 -17.25
C THR A 285 -33.11 36.05 -17.99
N LEU A 286 -33.78 37.17 -17.75
CA LEU A 286 -33.42 38.45 -18.37
C LEU A 286 -32.04 38.95 -17.91
N ASN A 287 -31.74 38.84 -16.61
CA ASN A 287 -30.43 39.22 -16.06
C ASN A 287 -29.30 38.38 -16.67
N ILE A 288 -29.47 37.07 -16.78
CA ILE A 288 -28.48 36.16 -17.38
C ILE A 288 -28.34 36.43 -18.88
N ARG A 289 -29.46 36.60 -19.59
CA ARG A 289 -29.46 36.86 -21.03
C ARG A 289 -28.65 38.10 -21.38
N ALA A 290 -28.76 39.14 -20.55
CA ALA A 290 -28.03 40.40 -20.71
C ALA A 290 -26.53 40.31 -20.36
N THR A 291 -26.13 39.36 -19.49
CA THR A 291 -24.75 39.28 -18.99
C THR A 291 -23.90 38.27 -19.74
N TYR A 292 -24.39 37.05 -19.94
CA TYR A 292 -23.63 35.98 -20.58
C TYR A 292 -24.48 35.03 -21.45
N SER A 293 -25.71 35.42 -21.78
CA SER A 293 -26.67 34.66 -22.61
C SER A 293 -27.15 33.34 -21.99
N ASN A 294 -26.28 32.34 -21.84
CA ASN A 294 -26.55 31.03 -21.27
C ASN A 294 -25.23 30.42 -20.77
N PRO A 295 -25.24 29.57 -19.73
CA PRO A 295 -24.02 29.07 -19.12
C PRO A 295 -23.37 27.91 -19.93
N PRO A 296 -22.08 27.60 -19.69
CA PRO A 296 -21.36 26.53 -20.37
C PRO A 296 -21.80 25.13 -19.92
N ALA A 297 -21.90 24.17 -20.84
CA ALA A 297 -22.44 22.85 -20.54
C ALA A 297 -21.44 21.86 -19.91
N HIS A 298 -20.16 21.91 -20.27
CA HIS A 298 -19.22 20.81 -19.99
C HIS A 298 -19.04 20.54 -18.48
N GLY A 299 -18.61 21.54 -17.71
CA GLY A 299 -18.45 21.39 -16.25
C GLY A 299 -19.75 20.99 -15.54
N ALA A 300 -20.90 21.53 -15.98
CA ALA A 300 -22.20 21.17 -15.42
C ALA A 300 -22.60 19.73 -15.71
N ARG A 301 -22.32 19.21 -16.91
CA ARG A 301 -22.55 17.80 -17.28
C ARG A 301 -21.69 16.85 -16.44
N ILE A 302 -20.43 17.20 -16.17
CA ILE A 302 -19.56 16.42 -15.28
C ILE A 302 -20.16 16.33 -13.88
N VAL A 303 -20.51 17.49 -13.30
CA VAL A 303 -21.08 17.53 -11.94
C VAL A 303 -22.41 16.78 -11.90
N ASP A 304 -23.31 17.01 -12.86
CA ASP A 304 -24.59 16.30 -12.94
C ASP A 304 -24.42 14.78 -13.01
N LEU A 305 -23.52 14.31 -13.87
CA LEU A 305 -23.23 12.89 -14.03
C LEU A 305 -22.74 12.26 -12.72
N VAL A 306 -21.82 12.94 -12.02
CA VAL A 306 -21.30 12.47 -10.75
C VAL A 306 -22.34 12.52 -9.63
N LEU A 307 -23.19 13.56 -9.58
CA LEU A 307 -24.18 13.71 -8.53
C LEU A 307 -25.39 12.76 -8.68
N LYS A 308 -25.72 12.34 -9.90
CA LYS A 308 -26.87 11.46 -10.16
C LYS A 308 -26.56 9.97 -10.11
N ASP A 309 -25.33 9.59 -10.41
CA ASP A 309 -24.88 8.20 -10.34
C ASP A 309 -24.36 7.88 -8.93
N GLU A 310 -24.93 6.89 -8.27
CA GLU A 310 -24.59 6.58 -6.87
C GLU A 310 -23.13 6.12 -6.71
N ALA A 311 -22.58 5.37 -7.68
CA ALA A 311 -21.21 4.89 -7.61
C ALA A 311 -20.22 6.04 -7.80
N LEU A 312 -20.44 6.90 -8.79
CA LEU A 312 -19.62 8.09 -9.01
C LEU A 312 -19.75 9.08 -7.84
N PHE A 313 -20.95 9.26 -7.29
CA PHE A 313 -21.17 10.12 -6.13
C PHE A 313 -20.37 9.63 -4.91
N ASN A 314 -20.38 8.32 -4.65
CA ASN A 314 -19.61 7.72 -3.56
C ASN A 314 -18.10 7.89 -3.78
N GLU A 315 -17.60 7.63 -5.00
CA GLU A 315 -16.19 7.84 -5.34
C GLU A 315 -15.77 9.31 -5.20
N TRP A 316 -16.64 10.25 -5.60
CA TRP A 316 -16.42 11.68 -5.42
C TRP A 316 -16.32 12.08 -3.95
N ARG A 317 -17.17 11.53 -3.08
CA ARG A 317 -17.06 11.75 -1.62
C ARG A 317 -15.74 11.23 -1.06
N ASP A 318 -15.28 10.07 -1.51
CA ASP A 318 -13.98 9.52 -1.11
C ASP A 318 -12.83 10.41 -1.62
N ASN A 319 -12.93 10.95 -2.84
CA ASN A 319 -11.96 11.91 -3.37
C ASN A 319 -11.95 13.20 -2.53
N ILE A 320 -13.11 13.73 -2.14
CA ILE A 320 -13.23 14.88 -1.25
C ILE A 320 -12.58 14.62 0.10
N LYS A 321 -12.90 13.49 0.74
CA LYS A 321 -12.34 13.10 2.03
C LYS A 321 -10.82 13.02 1.95
N THR A 322 -10.29 12.41 0.89
CA THR A 322 -8.84 12.35 0.63
C THR A 322 -8.21 13.74 0.56
N MET A 323 -8.84 14.70 -0.13
CA MET A 323 -8.32 16.08 -0.20
C MET A 323 -8.32 16.76 1.16
N ALA A 324 -9.40 16.62 1.91
CA ALA A 324 -9.55 17.23 3.24
C ALA A 324 -8.54 16.65 4.23
N GLU A 325 -8.42 15.32 4.32
CA GLU A 325 -7.46 14.64 5.19
C GLU A 325 -6.02 15.04 4.90
N ARG A 326 -5.65 15.18 3.62
CA ARG A 326 -4.32 15.68 3.25
C ARG A 326 -4.09 17.09 3.78
N ILE A 327 -5.04 18.01 3.59
CA ILE A 327 -4.90 19.40 4.06
C ILE A 327 -4.79 19.45 5.58
N ILE A 328 -5.60 18.68 6.30
CA ILE A 328 -5.52 18.55 7.75
C ILE A 328 -4.12 18.05 8.16
N GLY A 329 -3.60 17.03 7.49
CA GLY A 329 -2.24 16.54 7.71
C GLY A 329 -1.16 17.59 7.41
N MET A 330 -1.33 18.41 6.37
CA MET A 330 -0.39 19.50 6.05
C MET A 330 -0.41 20.60 7.12
N ARG A 331 -1.58 20.93 7.66
CA ARG A 331 -1.73 21.88 8.78
C ARG A 331 -1.01 21.39 10.03
N GLN A 332 -1.25 20.14 10.43
CA GLN A 332 -0.56 19.51 11.57
C GLN A 332 0.95 19.47 11.34
N GLY A 333 1.38 19.05 10.15
CA GLY A 333 2.78 18.95 9.79
C GLY A 333 3.50 20.31 9.76
N LEU A 334 2.84 21.37 9.32
CA LEU A 334 3.40 22.73 9.32
C LEU A 334 3.57 23.22 10.76
N ARG A 335 2.51 23.14 11.58
CA ARG A 335 2.54 23.57 12.99
C ARG A 335 3.65 22.88 13.77
N SER A 336 3.70 21.55 13.73
CA SER A 336 4.70 20.77 14.46
C SER A 336 6.14 21.16 14.11
N ARG A 337 6.41 21.47 12.83
CA ARG A 337 7.74 21.90 12.38
C ARG A 337 8.08 23.31 12.85
N LEU A 338 7.13 24.24 12.83
CA LEU A 338 7.32 25.60 13.32
C LEU A 338 7.64 25.62 14.82
N GLU A 339 6.88 24.84 15.60
CA GLU A 339 7.10 24.66 17.05
C GLU A 339 8.47 24.02 17.32
N LYS A 340 8.84 22.96 16.59
CA LYS A 340 10.14 22.29 16.73
C LYS A 340 11.33 23.21 16.42
N LEU A 341 11.16 24.16 15.49
CA LEU A 341 12.18 25.14 15.15
C LEU A 341 12.28 26.31 16.15
N GLY A 342 11.44 26.33 17.19
CA GLY A 342 11.36 27.46 18.12
C GLY A 342 10.85 28.74 17.48
N THR A 343 10.05 28.62 16.40
CA THR A 343 9.54 29.79 15.66
C THR A 343 8.59 30.59 16.57
N PRO A 344 8.78 31.91 16.75
CA PRO A 344 7.95 32.71 17.65
C PRO A 344 6.43 32.60 17.32
N GLY A 345 5.61 32.45 18.37
CA GLY A 345 4.14 32.38 18.26
C GLY A 345 3.54 31.03 18.69
N VAL A 346 2.22 30.98 18.88
CA VAL A 346 1.49 29.80 19.42
C VAL A 346 0.95 28.83 18.37
N TRP A 347 1.03 29.17 17.07
CA TRP A 347 0.72 28.35 15.86
C TRP A 347 -0.55 27.46 15.81
N ASN A 348 -1.36 27.41 16.86
CA ASN A 348 -2.59 26.63 16.98
C ASN A 348 -3.65 27.01 15.94
N HIS A 349 -3.75 28.30 15.60
CA HIS A 349 -4.62 28.79 14.54
C HIS A 349 -4.45 28.07 13.19
N ILE A 350 -3.26 27.52 12.87
CA ILE A 350 -3.07 26.72 11.64
C ILE A 350 -3.90 25.43 11.68
N THR A 351 -4.03 24.80 12.85
CA THR A 351 -4.78 23.55 13.04
C THR A 351 -6.24 23.78 13.41
N ASP A 352 -6.56 24.91 14.05
CA ASP A 352 -7.92 25.26 14.47
C ASP A 352 -8.76 25.76 13.27
N GLN A 353 -8.10 26.35 12.26
CA GLN A 353 -8.71 26.74 10.99
C GLN A 353 -8.86 25.55 10.03
N ILE A 354 -9.88 25.61 9.16
CA ILE A 354 -10.18 24.57 8.18
C ILE A 354 -10.10 25.06 6.72
N GLY A 355 -10.24 24.15 5.77
CA GLY A 355 -10.21 24.45 4.34
C GLY A 355 -8.83 24.81 3.80
N MET A 356 -8.80 25.45 2.63
CA MET A 356 -7.58 25.59 1.82
C MET A 356 -6.61 26.69 2.29
N PHE A 357 -7.10 27.72 2.97
CA PHE A 357 -6.30 28.91 3.28
C PHE A 357 -6.05 29.05 4.77
N SER A 358 -4.95 29.71 5.10
CA SER A 358 -4.63 30.11 6.48
C SER A 358 -3.89 31.44 6.46
N PHE A 359 -4.13 32.27 7.49
CA PHE A 359 -3.32 33.45 7.75
C PHE A 359 -2.17 33.07 8.66
N THR A 360 -0.95 33.34 8.20
CA THR A 360 0.28 33.09 8.97
C THR A 360 0.50 34.13 10.08
N GLY A 361 -0.04 35.35 9.91
CA GLY A 361 0.25 36.51 10.74
C GLY A 361 1.54 37.25 10.35
N LEU A 362 2.15 36.90 9.22
CA LEU A 362 3.30 37.63 8.67
C LEU A 362 2.88 39.03 8.19
N THR A 363 3.76 40.01 8.41
CA THR A 363 3.58 41.37 7.88
C THR A 363 3.90 41.42 6.38
N PRO A 364 3.40 42.44 5.64
CA PRO A 364 3.75 42.62 4.23
C PRO A 364 5.26 42.64 3.95
N GLU A 365 6.07 43.20 4.86
CA GLU A 365 7.53 43.26 4.76
C GLU A 365 8.15 41.87 4.91
N MET A 366 7.67 41.06 5.87
CA MET A 366 8.09 39.67 6.02
C MET A 366 7.71 38.82 4.80
N CYS A 367 6.50 39.02 4.26
CA CYS A 367 6.08 38.36 3.03
C CYS A 367 6.98 38.75 1.84
N ALA A 368 7.32 40.03 1.70
CA ALA A 368 8.23 40.50 0.66
C ALA A 368 9.62 39.86 0.80
N PHE A 369 10.15 39.78 2.02
CA PHE A 369 11.41 39.09 2.31
C PHE A 369 11.36 37.60 1.92
N LEU A 370 10.30 36.88 2.28
CA LEU A 370 10.14 35.46 1.93
C LEU A 370 10.10 35.22 0.41
N ILE A 371 9.48 36.13 -0.34
CA ILE A 371 9.45 36.06 -1.81
C ILE A 371 10.86 36.32 -2.36
N ALA A 372 11.50 37.42 -1.96
CA ALA A 372 12.76 37.88 -2.53
C ALA A 372 13.96 36.99 -2.14
N GLU A 373 14.03 36.54 -0.90
CA GLU A 373 15.22 35.89 -0.32
C GLU A 373 15.06 34.38 -0.12
N LYS A 374 13.83 33.87 -0.14
CA LYS A 374 13.51 32.45 0.12
C LYS A 374 12.70 31.79 -0.97
N HIS A 375 12.35 32.52 -2.03
CA HIS A 375 11.54 32.00 -3.15
C HIS A 375 10.21 31.38 -2.69
N VAL A 376 9.64 31.86 -1.58
CA VAL A 376 8.33 31.43 -1.07
C VAL A 376 7.29 32.45 -1.51
N TYR A 377 6.47 32.07 -2.49
CA TYR A 377 5.47 32.93 -3.11
C TYR A 377 4.15 32.89 -2.35
N LEU A 378 3.88 33.93 -1.57
CA LEU A 378 2.66 34.12 -0.78
C LEU A 378 2.08 35.54 -0.97
N LEU A 379 0.83 35.76 -0.56
CA LEU A 379 0.22 37.10 -0.69
C LEU A 379 0.77 38.06 0.37
N LYS A 380 0.73 39.37 0.07
CA LYS A 380 1.16 40.44 1.00
C LYS A 380 0.39 40.45 2.31
N SER A 381 -0.81 39.87 2.33
CA SER A 381 -1.64 39.74 3.54
C SER A 381 -1.18 38.63 4.49
N GLY A 382 -0.11 37.88 4.17
CA GLY A 382 0.31 36.72 4.93
C GLY A 382 -0.60 35.50 4.75
N ARG A 383 -1.57 35.55 3.84
CA ARG A 383 -2.42 34.42 3.49
C ARG A 383 -1.64 33.41 2.66
N ILE A 384 -1.68 32.14 3.08
CA ILE A 384 -1.10 31.01 2.36
C ILE A 384 -2.16 29.97 1.97
N SER A 385 -1.89 29.23 0.91
CA SER A 385 -2.61 28.04 0.47
C SER A 385 -1.96 26.82 1.09
N MET A 386 -2.68 26.12 1.98
CA MET A 386 -2.22 24.89 2.62
C MET A 386 -1.97 23.78 1.60
N CYS A 387 -2.60 23.84 0.43
CA CYS A 387 -2.35 22.91 -0.67
C CYS A 387 -0.94 23.04 -1.27
N GLY A 388 -0.31 24.21 -1.13
CA GLY A 388 1.07 24.45 -1.56
C GLY A 388 2.12 23.95 -0.58
N VAL A 389 1.71 23.57 0.64
CA VAL A 389 2.55 22.84 1.60
C VAL A 389 2.52 21.37 1.22
N THR A 390 3.69 20.75 1.07
CA THR A 390 3.81 19.35 0.63
C THR A 390 4.62 18.52 1.62
N PRO A 391 4.31 17.24 1.84
CA PRO A 391 5.11 16.32 2.65
C PRO A 391 6.39 15.85 1.93
N LYS A 392 6.68 16.39 0.75
CA LYS A 392 7.56 15.90 -0.32
C LYS A 392 9.03 15.67 0.02
N LYS A 393 9.43 15.76 1.28
CA LYS A 393 10.70 15.21 1.74
C LYS A 393 10.42 13.91 2.46
N ILE A 394 10.29 12.84 1.66
CA ILE A 394 10.47 11.49 2.20
C ILE A 394 11.97 11.34 2.35
N ASP A 395 12.43 11.33 3.60
CA ASP A 395 13.82 10.99 3.85
C ASP A 395 14.00 9.48 3.66
N TYR A 396 15.03 9.12 2.91
CA TYR A 396 15.46 7.76 2.66
C TYR A 396 16.74 7.49 3.42
N VAL A 397 16.95 6.24 3.76
CA VAL A 397 18.24 5.74 4.20
C VAL A 397 18.75 4.77 3.16
N ALA A 398 20.03 4.90 2.79
CA ALA A 398 20.69 3.98 1.88
C ALA A 398 21.97 3.42 2.49
N GLU A 399 22.24 2.15 2.22
CA GLU A 399 23.40 1.42 2.73
C GLU A 399 23.82 0.31 1.74
N PRO A 400 25.11 -0.04 1.64
CA PRO A 400 25.55 -1.17 0.86
C PRO A 400 24.91 -2.47 1.32
N LYS A 401 24.49 -3.27 0.35
CA LYS A 401 23.98 -4.60 0.58
C LYS A 401 25.16 -5.57 0.70
N ILE A 402 25.59 -5.80 1.94
CA ILE A 402 26.72 -6.67 2.29
C ILE A 402 26.45 -8.11 1.83
N ASP A 403 27.43 -8.75 1.16
CA ASP A 403 27.33 -10.14 0.73
C ASP A 403 27.96 -11.08 1.78
N GLY A 404 27.18 -11.38 2.82
CA GLY A 404 27.60 -12.21 3.94
C GLY A 404 26.57 -13.25 4.38
N LEU A 405 26.51 -13.45 5.69
CA LEU A 405 25.51 -14.26 6.37
C LEU A 405 24.81 -13.46 7.47
N SER A 406 23.51 -13.26 7.30
CA SER A 406 22.66 -12.58 8.28
C SER A 406 22.66 -13.26 9.65
N ALA A 407 22.89 -12.47 10.69
CA ALA A 407 22.91 -12.87 12.09
C ALA A 407 22.03 -11.95 12.94
N SER A 408 21.44 -12.51 13.99
CA SER A 408 20.67 -11.82 15.01
C SER A 408 21.34 -11.96 16.37
N LEU A 409 21.55 -10.85 17.06
CA LEU A 409 22.23 -10.75 18.35
C LEU A 409 21.22 -10.24 19.40
N ILE A 410 20.90 -11.06 20.40
CA ILE A 410 19.97 -10.70 21.45
C ILE A 410 20.74 -10.28 22.70
N TYR A 411 20.53 -9.04 23.10
CA TYR A 411 21.05 -8.47 24.34
C TYR A 411 19.94 -8.37 25.38
N GLU A 412 20.21 -8.89 26.57
CA GLU A 412 19.35 -8.72 27.76
C GLU A 412 20.13 -7.97 28.84
N ASP A 413 19.55 -6.87 29.33
CA ASP A 413 20.20 -5.93 30.26
C ASP A 413 21.61 -5.51 29.77
N GLY A 414 21.73 -5.34 28.45
CA GLY A 414 22.97 -5.00 27.76
C GLY A 414 23.99 -6.13 27.65
N ILE A 415 23.69 -7.36 28.04
CA ILE A 415 24.60 -8.51 27.91
C ILE A 415 24.20 -9.36 26.72
N LEU A 416 25.15 -9.71 25.85
CA LEU A 416 24.90 -10.63 24.74
C LEU A 416 24.53 -12.02 25.27
N LYS A 417 23.29 -12.44 25.02
CA LYS A 417 22.76 -13.74 25.45
C LYS A 417 22.74 -14.77 24.33
N VAL A 418 22.29 -14.36 23.15
CA VAL A 418 22.07 -15.28 22.03
C VAL A 418 22.60 -14.67 20.74
N GLY A 419 23.33 -15.46 19.96
CA GLY A 419 23.63 -15.22 18.56
C GLY A 419 22.96 -16.29 17.70
N ALA A 420 22.14 -15.89 16.74
CA ALA A 420 21.41 -16.83 15.88
C ALA A 420 21.56 -16.51 14.40
N THR A 421 21.61 -17.55 13.55
CA THR A 421 21.49 -17.37 12.10
C THR A 421 20.05 -17.08 11.68
N ARG A 422 19.85 -16.53 10.48
CA ARG A 422 18.48 -16.30 9.95
C ARG A 422 17.64 -17.57 9.79
N GLY A 423 18.26 -18.72 9.48
CA GLY A 423 17.56 -19.97 9.22
C GLY A 423 16.41 -19.84 8.20
N ASN A 424 15.19 -20.19 8.61
CA ASN A 424 13.98 -20.05 7.77
C ASN A 424 13.22 -18.72 7.98
N GLY A 425 13.79 -17.78 8.74
CA GLY A 425 13.16 -16.51 9.12
C GLY A 425 12.33 -16.57 10.41
N LYS A 426 12.05 -17.76 10.95
CA LYS A 426 11.42 -17.98 12.26
C LYS A 426 12.35 -18.70 13.24
N THR A 427 13.03 -19.74 12.79
CA THR A 427 13.96 -20.57 13.57
C THR A 427 15.33 -20.55 12.90
N GLY A 428 16.35 -20.25 13.70
CA GLY A 428 17.76 -20.20 13.32
C GLY A 428 18.62 -21.18 14.10
N GLU A 429 19.83 -21.42 13.61
CA GLU A 429 20.86 -22.15 14.37
C GLU A 429 21.48 -21.23 15.43
N ASP A 430 21.69 -21.76 16.63
CA ASP A 430 22.45 -21.10 17.70
C ASP A 430 23.95 -21.11 17.33
N ILE A 431 24.50 -19.91 17.23
CA ILE A 431 25.91 -19.64 16.91
C ILE A 431 26.53 -18.71 17.96
N THR A 432 25.99 -18.69 19.17
CA THR A 432 26.37 -17.75 20.24
C THR A 432 27.86 -17.79 20.54
N GLU A 433 28.42 -18.98 20.74
CA GLU A 433 29.85 -19.12 21.04
C GLU A 433 30.74 -18.72 19.86
N ASN A 434 30.29 -18.94 18.63
CA ASN A 434 31.02 -18.53 17.42
C ASN A 434 30.98 -17.00 17.24
N ILE A 435 29.82 -16.38 17.48
CA ILE A 435 29.65 -14.92 17.48
C ILE A 435 30.55 -14.25 18.52
N LYS A 436 30.71 -14.83 19.72
CA LYS A 436 31.59 -14.29 20.76
C LYS A 436 33.05 -14.20 20.33
N THR A 437 33.48 -14.97 19.34
CA THR A 437 34.86 -14.92 18.79
C THR A 437 35.10 -13.74 17.84
N ILE A 438 34.03 -13.09 17.36
CA ILE A 438 34.11 -11.94 16.45
C ILE A 438 34.48 -10.70 17.26
N LYS A 439 35.72 -10.22 17.08
CA LYS A 439 36.30 -9.12 17.88
C LYS A 439 35.51 -7.82 17.81
N SER A 440 34.84 -7.54 16.70
CA SER A 440 34.07 -6.31 16.51
C SER A 440 32.73 -6.30 17.24
N ILE A 441 32.26 -7.43 17.77
CA ILE A 441 30.96 -7.52 18.46
C ILE A 441 31.16 -7.32 19.97
N PRO A 442 30.61 -6.25 20.57
CA PRO A 442 30.66 -6.06 22.02
C PRO A 442 29.83 -7.11 22.74
N HIS A 443 30.39 -7.75 23.76
CA HIS A 443 29.65 -8.70 24.61
C HIS A 443 28.77 -7.98 25.65
N VAL A 444 29.10 -6.73 25.96
CA VAL A 444 28.36 -5.87 26.89
C VAL A 444 28.19 -4.48 26.27
N LEU A 445 26.94 -4.01 26.20
CA LEU A 445 26.56 -2.66 25.76
C LEU A 445 26.39 -1.73 26.98
N ASP A 446 26.37 -0.42 26.75
CA ASP A 446 26.12 0.57 27.80
C ASP A 446 24.72 0.37 28.42
N ARG A 447 24.68 -0.22 29.61
CA ARG A 447 23.46 -0.57 30.35
C ARG A 447 22.59 0.63 30.72
N LYS A 448 23.13 1.86 30.71
CA LYS A 448 22.35 3.07 30.98
C LYS A 448 21.52 3.51 29.77
N LYS A 449 21.95 3.15 28.57
CA LYS A 449 21.36 3.60 27.31
C LYS A 449 20.56 2.50 26.60
N VAL A 450 21.02 1.26 26.70
CA VAL A 450 20.40 0.12 25.99
C VAL A 450 19.03 -0.23 26.58
N PRO A 451 18.02 -0.58 25.76
CA PRO A 451 16.78 -1.18 26.24
C PRO A 451 17.04 -2.50 26.98
N LYS A 452 16.12 -2.88 27.89
CA LYS A 452 16.22 -4.14 28.66
C LYS A 452 16.33 -5.37 27.76
N LEU A 453 15.58 -5.37 26.67
CA LEU A 453 15.68 -6.36 25.60
C LEU A 453 15.96 -5.61 24.30
N LEU A 454 17.03 -6.00 23.59
CA LEU A 454 17.34 -5.48 22.27
C LEU A 454 17.90 -6.60 21.38
N GLU A 455 17.18 -6.93 20.31
CA GLU A 455 17.64 -7.75 19.21
C GLU A 455 18.26 -6.86 18.12
N ILE A 456 19.55 -7.04 17.85
CA ILE A 456 20.28 -6.38 16.76
C ILE A 456 20.39 -7.34 15.58
N ARG A 457 20.05 -6.85 14.39
CA ARG A 457 20.21 -7.60 13.13
C ARG A 457 21.32 -7.00 12.30
N GLY A 458 22.17 -7.86 11.79
CA GLY A 458 23.30 -7.48 10.97
C GLY A 458 23.78 -8.59 10.06
N GLU A 459 24.88 -8.32 9.36
CA GLU A 459 25.51 -9.25 8.44
C GLU A 459 26.91 -9.61 8.95
N VAL A 460 27.20 -10.90 9.10
CA VAL A 460 28.56 -11.40 9.33
C VAL A 460 29.23 -11.59 7.97
N TYR A 461 30.42 -11.02 7.81
CA TYR A 461 31.14 -11.03 6.54
C TYR A 461 32.64 -11.27 6.74
N MET A 462 33.36 -11.40 5.64
CA MET A 462 34.81 -11.52 5.61
C MET A 462 35.38 -10.54 4.58
N SER A 463 36.32 -9.69 5.02
CA SER A 463 37.03 -8.78 4.12
C SER A 463 37.91 -9.52 3.12
N HIS A 464 38.25 -8.86 2.00
CA HIS A 464 39.08 -9.44 0.93
C HIS A 464 40.45 -9.90 1.45
N ASP A 465 41.06 -9.12 2.34
CA ASP A 465 42.37 -9.46 2.94
C ASP A 465 42.28 -10.72 3.80
N ASN A 466 41.26 -10.80 4.66
CA ASN A 466 41.03 -11.97 5.52
C ASN A 466 40.71 -13.22 4.70
N PHE A 467 39.93 -13.08 3.62
CA PHE A 467 39.65 -14.16 2.69
C PHE A 467 40.91 -14.68 1.97
N ASN A 468 41.74 -13.77 1.47
CA ASN A 468 43.00 -14.12 0.81
C ASN A 468 43.97 -14.81 1.78
N LEU A 469 44.05 -14.34 3.03
CA LEU A 469 44.86 -14.96 4.06
C LEU A 469 44.36 -16.37 4.41
N LEU A 470 43.04 -16.55 4.54
CA LEU A 470 42.43 -17.85 4.78
C LEU A 470 42.72 -18.84 3.64
N ASN A 471 42.59 -18.42 2.38
CA ASN A 471 42.89 -19.28 1.24
C ASN A 471 44.38 -19.62 1.14
N LYS A 472 45.29 -18.70 1.46
CA LYS A 472 46.73 -19.02 1.57
C LYS A 472 47.01 -20.05 2.66
N MET A 473 46.27 -20.02 3.77
CA MET A 473 46.39 -21.03 4.82
C MET A 473 45.82 -22.38 4.39
N GLN A 474 44.70 -22.42 3.66
CA GLN A 474 44.10 -23.63 3.10
C GLN A 474 45.05 -24.31 2.10
N ASP A 475 45.64 -23.52 1.20
CA ASP A 475 46.58 -23.99 0.17
C ASP A 475 47.82 -24.65 0.79
N LYS A 476 48.43 -23.99 1.80
CA LYS A 476 49.55 -24.55 2.57
C LYS A 476 49.20 -25.84 3.31
N GLN A 477 47.92 -26.07 3.61
CA GLN A 477 47.43 -27.28 4.27
C GLN A 477 46.92 -28.34 3.28
N GLY A 478 47.02 -28.10 1.96
CA GLY A 478 46.51 -29.00 0.92
C GLY A 478 44.99 -29.16 0.92
N LYS A 479 44.25 -28.18 1.44
CA LYS A 479 42.78 -28.17 1.53
C LYS A 479 42.14 -27.42 0.37
N GLU A 480 40.89 -27.73 0.08
CA GLU A 480 40.12 -27.05 -0.96
C GLU A 480 39.95 -25.56 -0.64
N LEU A 481 40.21 -24.70 -1.63
CA LEU A 481 40.09 -23.25 -1.48
C LEU A 481 38.63 -22.81 -1.46
N PHE A 482 38.32 -21.78 -0.68
CA PHE A 482 37.01 -21.16 -0.72
C PHE A 482 36.84 -20.34 -2.01
N LYS A 483 35.66 -20.44 -2.62
CA LYS A 483 35.37 -19.84 -3.93
C LYS A 483 35.06 -18.34 -3.87
N ASN A 484 34.49 -17.86 -2.77
CA ASN A 484 34.19 -16.45 -2.54
C ASN A 484 34.11 -16.13 -1.03
N PRO A 485 34.26 -14.84 -0.64
CA PRO A 485 34.18 -14.39 0.75
C PRO A 485 32.89 -14.78 1.47
N ARG A 486 31.73 -14.72 0.80
CA ARG A 486 30.43 -15.10 1.40
C ARG A 486 30.42 -16.56 1.87
N ASN A 487 30.85 -17.49 1.01
CA ASN A 487 30.92 -18.92 1.34
C ASN A 487 31.97 -19.19 2.41
N ALA A 488 33.10 -18.48 2.38
CA ALA A 488 34.10 -18.54 3.42
C ALA A 488 33.54 -18.07 4.78
N ALA A 489 32.80 -16.96 4.80
CA ALA A 489 32.18 -16.43 6.01
C ALA A 489 31.14 -17.40 6.59
N ALA A 490 30.23 -17.90 5.76
CA ALA A 490 29.21 -18.87 6.18
C ALA A 490 29.82 -20.19 6.69
N GLY A 491 30.83 -20.71 5.99
CA GLY A 491 31.54 -21.91 6.41
C GLY A 491 32.34 -21.70 7.71
N SER A 492 32.88 -20.50 7.92
CA SER A 492 33.66 -20.14 9.11
C SER A 492 32.77 -19.93 10.33
N LEU A 493 31.58 -19.34 10.17
CA LEU A 493 30.67 -19.07 11.28
C LEU A 493 29.96 -20.33 11.82
N LYS A 494 29.89 -21.41 11.02
CA LYS A 494 29.17 -22.65 11.37
C LYS A 494 30.09 -23.80 11.82
N GLN A 495 31.25 -23.50 12.40
CA GLN A 495 32.14 -24.52 12.95
C GLN A 495 31.58 -25.06 14.28
N LEU A 496 31.74 -26.38 14.51
CA LEU A 496 31.37 -27.01 15.78
C LEU A 496 32.29 -26.56 16.93
N ASP A 497 33.58 -26.34 16.63
CA ASP A 497 34.55 -25.78 17.58
C ASP A 497 34.68 -24.26 17.34
N PRO A 498 34.25 -23.41 18.29
CA PRO A 498 34.39 -21.96 18.19
C PRO A 498 35.83 -21.49 18.00
N ASN A 499 36.83 -22.26 18.45
CA ASN A 499 38.24 -21.91 18.27
C ASN A 499 38.65 -21.92 16.79
N GLU A 500 37.98 -22.71 15.95
CA GLU A 500 38.20 -22.67 14.50
C GLU A 500 37.59 -21.40 13.89
N THR A 501 36.46 -20.93 14.40
CA THR A 501 35.88 -19.62 14.03
C THR A 501 36.81 -18.48 14.43
N ALA A 502 37.37 -18.52 15.65
CA ALA A 502 38.28 -17.48 16.16
C ALA A 502 39.53 -17.28 15.30
N LYS A 503 40.01 -18.34 14.62
CA LYS A 503 41.16 -18.29 13.70
C LYS A 503 40.81 -17.66 12.35
N ARG A 504 39.52 -17.58 12.00
CA ARG A 504 39.03 -17.07 10.72
C ARG A 504 38.40 -15.72 11.00
N SER A 505 39.19 -14.66 10.82
CA SER A 505 38.84 -13.27 11.18
C SER A 505 37.56 -12.76 10.51
N LEU A 506 36.41 -13.10 11.10
CA LEU A 506 35.09 -12.64 10.73
C LEU A 506 34.84 -11.23 11.26
N GLU A 507 33.96 -10.51 10.57
CA GLU A 507 33.55 -9.15 10.90
C GLU A 507 32.02 -9.05 10.85
N PHE A 508 31.46 -7.95 11.37
CA PHE A 508 30.02 -7.75 11.50
C PHE A 508 29.63 -6.30 11.21
N PHE A 509 28.47 -6.10 10.56
CA PHE A 509 27.82 -4.79 10.47
C PHE A 509 26.35 -4.87 10.92
N ALA A 510 25.96 -4.05 11.89
CA ALA A 510 24.58 -3.86 12.29
C ALA A 510 23.83 -2.95 11.29
N TYR A 511 22.62 -3.34 10.90
CA TYR A 511 21.81 -2.60 9.93
C TYR A 511 20.31 -2.48 10.29
N ALA A 512 19.86 -3.20 11.33
CA ALA A 512 18.47 -3.20 11.78
C ALA A 512 18.33 -3.74 13.22
N TRP A 513 17.10 -3.77 13.73
CA TRP A 513 16.72 -4.45 14.95
C TRP A 513 15.60 -5.47 14.70
N GLY A 514 15.34 -6.32 15.68
CA GLY A 514 14.15 -7.16 15.76
C GLY A 514 13.27 -6.79 16.95
N SER A 515 13.17 -7.66 17.96
CA SER A 515 12.46 -7.33 19.19
C SER A 515 13.21 -6.28 20.03
N ALA A 516 12.48 -5.32 20.59
CA ALA A 516 13.03 -4.35 21.54
C ALA A 516 11.98 -3.98 22.60
N SER A 517 12.39 -3.77 23.85
CA SER A 517 11.46 -3.33 24.90
C SER A 517 10.96 -1.90 24.69
N PHE A 518 11.79 -1.05 24.09
CA PHE A 518 11.42 0.26 23.53
C PHE A 518 12.50 0.67 22.51
N LEU A 519 12.18 1.62 21.63
CA LEU A 519 13.14 2.25 20.73
C LEU A 519 13.32 3.72 21.13
N PRO A 520 14.56 4.22 21.24
CA PRO A 520 14.80 5.61 21.66
C PRO A 520 14.51 6.64 20.56
N TYR A 521 14.33 6.21 19.31
CA TYR A 521 14.10 7.07 18.16
C TYR A 521 12.98 6.55 17.26
N ASP A 522 12.31 7.46 16.56
CA ASP A 522 11.18 7.23 15.66
C ASP A 522 11.58 7.15 14.17
N ASN A 523 12.88 7.18 13.89
CA ASN A 523 13.46 7.10 12.56
C ASN A 523 14.69 6.18 12.51
N HIS A 524 14.97 5.65 11.33
CA HIS A 524 15.98 4.61 11.14
C HIS A 524 17.41 5.12 11.18
N TYR A 525 17.65 6.32 10.63
CA TYR A 525 18.97 6.93 10.59
C TYR A 525 19.55 7.10 11.99
N ASP A 526 18.76 7.67 12.90
CA ASP A 526 19.16 7.89 14.29
C ASP A 526 19.31 6.56 15.06
N LEU A 527 18.50 5.54 14.74
CA LEU A 527 18.67 4.20 15.34
C LEU A 527 19.98 3.52 14.96
N ILE A 528 20.44 3.63 13.71
CA ILE A 528 21.73 3.05 13.32
C ILE A 528 22.89 3.83 13.97
N ASN A 529 22.79 5.16 14.05
CA ASN A 529 23.78 5.95 14.79
C ASN A 529 23.80 5.60 16.28
N PHE A 530 22.63 5.33 16.87
CA PHE A 530 22.53 4.83 18.23
C PHE A 530 23.22 3.48 18.42
N PHE A 531 23.15 2.55 17.45
CA PHE A 531 23.93 1.30 17.53
C PHE A 531 25.43 1.57 17.53
N LYS A 532 25.90 2.52 16.70
CA LYS A 532 27.29 2.96 16.71
C LYS A 532 27.71 3.53 18.07
N GLU A 533 26.85 4.35 18.69
CA GLU A 533 27.08 4.89 20.05
C GLU A 533 27.14 3.79 21.13
N LEU A 534 26.42 2.68 20.95
CA LEU A 534 26.49 1.52 21.84
C LEU A 534 27.75 0.66 21.63
N GLY A 535 28.60 1.00 20.64
CA GLY A 535 29.82 0.27 20.31
C GLY A 535 29.63 -0.86 19.31
N LEU A 536 28.47 -0.96 18.66
CA LEU A 536 28.26 -1.92 17.58
C LEU A 536 28.85 -1.38 16.27
N PRO A 537 29.50 -2.23 15.46
CA PRO A 537 30.03 -1.82 14.17
C PRO A 537 28.88 -1.58 13.19
N THR A 538 28.86 -0.41 12.57
CA THR A 538 27.93 -0.04 11.49
C THR A 538 28.72 0.30 10.24
N ASN A 539 28.10 0.20 9.06
CA ASN A 539 28.79 0.49 7.83
C ASN A 539 28.98 2.01 7.68
N ASP A 540 30.20 2.47 7.39
CA ASP A 540 30.47 3.91 7.21
C ASP A 540 29.93 4.47 5.89
N ASN A 541 29.61 3.62 4.90
CA ASN A 541 28.91 4.01 3.68
C ASN A 541 27.39 4.00 3.91
N PHE A 542 26.91 4.63 4.97
CA PHE A 542 25.50 4.71 5.35
C PHE A 542 25.07 6.18 5.37
N GLY A 543 23.92 6.50 4.79
CA GLY A 543 23.51 7.91 4.65
C GLY A 543 22.01 8.18 4.72
N LEU A 544 21.68 9.43 5.02
CA LEU A 544 20.34 10.02 4.93
C LEU A 544 20.23 10.80 3.62
N PHE A 545 19.19 10.53 2.84
CA PHE A 545 18.99 11.12 1.51
C PHE A 545 17.59 11.71 1.42
N LYS A 546 17.45 12.88 0.79
CA LYS A 546 16.20 13.66 0.77
C LYS A 546 15.42 13.52 -0.54
N SER A 547 15.98 12.81 -1.52
CA SER A 547 15.41 12.63 -2.86
C SER A 547 15.88 11.34 -3.53
N ILE A 548 15.20 10.93 -4.60
CA ILE A 548 15.61 9.80 -5.44
C ILE A 548 16.90 10.12 -6.20
N ASP A 549 17.09 11.37 -6.63
CA ASP A 549 18.30 11.77 -7.36
C ASP A 549 19.55 11.62 -6.50
N GLU A 550 19.47 11.99 -5.22
CA GLU A 550 20.57 11.76 -4.26
C GLU A 550 20.87 10.27 -4.08
N LEU A 551 19.85 9.40 -4.08
CA LEU A 551 20.04 7.94 -4.04
C LEU A 551 20.73 7.40 -5.30
N ILE A 552 20.42 7.95 -6.48
CA ILE A 552 21.06 7.56 -7.74
C ILE A 552 22.54 7.96 -7.72
N VAL A 553 22.85 9.18 -7.27
CA VAL A 553 24.26 9.63 -7.12
C VAL A 553 25.02 8.71 -6.17
N PHE A 554 24.42 8.35 -5.03
CA PHE A 554 25.03 7.42 -4.08
C PHE A 554 25.24 6.02 -4.68
N TYR A 555 24.29 5.53 -5.47
CA TYR A 555 24.43 4.25 -6.16
C TYR A 555 25.62 4.24 -7.13
N GLU A 556 25.76 5.28 -7.95
CA GLU A 556 26.85 5.39 -8.92
C GLU A 556 28.22 5.52 -8.23
N ASP A 557 28.31 6.32 -7.17
CA ASP A 557 29.55 6.47 -6.37
C ASP A 557 29.99 5.13 -5.76
N ILE A 558 29.07 4.38 -5.14
CA ILE A 558 29.39 3.07 -4.57
C ILE A 558 29.71 2.05 -5.67
N LEU A 559 29.04 2.12 -6.82
CA LEU A 559 29.34 1.25 -7.96
C LEU A 559 30.77 1.48 -8.48
N GLU A 560 31.18 2.73 -8.62
CA GLU A 560 32.52 3.12 -9.07
C GLU A 560 33.60 2.67 -8.08
N ARG A 561 33.39 2.89 -6.79
CA ARG A 561 34.36 2.53 -5.74
C ARG A 561 34.19 1.11 -5.19
N ARG A 562 33.30 0.29 -5.77
CA ARG A 562 32.94 -1.06 -5.28
C ARG A 562 34.16 -1.94 -5.00
N ALA A 563 35.15 -1.94 -5.90
CA ALA A 563 36.36 -2.75 -5.76
C ALA A 563 37.29 -2.27 -4.63
N ALA A 564 37.17 -1.02 -4.21
CA ALA A 564 38.02 -0.40 -3.19
C ALA A 564 37.43 -0.50 -1.77
N LEU A 565 36.23 -1.05 -1.59
CA LEU A 565 35.58 -1.14 -0.28
C LEU A 565 36.23 -2.16 0.68
N GLY A 566 37.02 -3.11 0.15
CA GLY A 566 37.68 -4.15 0.94
C GLY A 566 36.76 -5.30 1.39
N TYR A 567 35.50 -5.30 0.98
CA TYR A 567 34.53 -6.37 1.22
C TYR A 567 33.51 -6.43 0.07
N ASP A 568 32.84 -7.59 -0.07
CA ASP A 568 31.87 -7.81 -1.15
C ASP A 568 30.49 -7.22 -0.83
N ILE A 569 29.92 -6.54 -1.82
CA ILE A 569 28.54 -6.05 -1.84
C ILE A 569 27.85 -6.44 -3.16
N ASP A 570 26.54 -6.70 -3.11
CA ASP A 570 25.73 -7.09 -4.28
C ASP A 570 24.69 -6.02 -4.69
N GLY A 571 24.71 -4.85 -4.06
CA GLY A 571 23.85 -3.72 -4.38
C GLY A 571 23.79 -2.68 -3.27
N ILE A 572 22.74 -1.84 -3.31
CA ILE A 572 22.35 -0.90 -2.26
C ILE A 572 20.97 -1.28 -1.73
N VAL A 573 20.73 -1.14 -0.42
CA VAL A 573 19.41 -1.25 0.19
C VAL A 573 18.88 0.15 0.46
N TYR A 574 17.71 0.48 -0.10
CA TYR A 574 16.98 1.71 0.20
C TYR A 574 15.87 1.42 1.19
N LYS A 575 15.70 2.29 2.19
CA LYS A 575 14.68 2.18 3.24
C LYS A 575 14.02 3.53 3.46
N ILE A 576 12.71 3.55 3.73
CA ILE A 576 12.01 4.75 4.22
C ILE A 576 12.54 5.10 5.62
N ASN A 577 12.95 6.33 5.89
CA ASN A 577 13.57 6.67 7.18
C ASN A 577 12.58 6.60 8.37
N ARG A 578 11.35 7.09 8.17
CA ARG A 578 10.26 7.13 9.17
C ARG A 578 9.77 5.73 9.58
N LEU A 579 9.70 5.42 10.88
CA LEU A 579 9.33 4.08 11.36
C LEU A 579 7.81 3.82 11.37
N ASP A 580 7.01 4.79 11.75
CA ASP A 580 5.54 4.66 11.75
C ASP A 580 4.98 4.40 10.33
N TRP A 581 5.66 4.90 9.28
CA TRP A 581 5.33 4.58 7.90
C TRP A 581 5.65 3.13 7.56
N ARG A 582 6.72 2.56 8.13
CA ARG A 582 7.06 1.14 7.97
C ARG A 582 6.01 0.25 8.62
N GLU A 583 5.52 0.62 9.80
CA GLU A 583 4.44 -0.08 10.50
C GLU A 583 3.15 -0.10 9.68
N ARG A 584 2.80 1.03 9.06
CA ARG A 584 1.64 1.13 8.17
C ARG A 584 1.82 0.35 6.87
N LEU A 585 3.02 0.37 6.27
CA LEU A 585 3.31 -0.31 5.02
C LEU A 585 3.45 -1.83 5.19
N GLN A 586 3.80 -2.29 6.40
CA GLN A 586 3.96 -3.70 6.75
C GLN A 586 4.92 -4.46 5.80
N SER A 587 4.82 -5.79 5.82
CA SER A 587 5.59 -6.70 4.98
C SER A 587 4.66 -7.65 4.23
N THR A 588 5.11 -8.13 3.07
CA THR A 588 4.56 -9.33 2.46
C THR A 588 5.07 -10.58 3.19
N GLU A 589 4.69 -11.78 2.75
CA GLU A 589 5.21 -13.05 3.29
C GLU A 589 6.75 -13.14 3.22
N HIS A 590 7.39 -12.43 2.29
CA HIS A 590 8.82 -12.58 2.01
C HIS A 590 9.65 -11.31 2.15
N HIS A 591 9.06 -10.12 2.03
CA HIS A 591 9.81 -8.86 2.03
C HIS A 591 9.01 -7.67 2.59
N PRO A 592 9.66 -6.71 3.25
CA PRO A 592 9.03 -5.46 3.66
C PRO A 592 8.57 -4.62 2.45
N ARG A 593 7.45 -3.89 2.59
CA ARG A 593 7.00 -2.94 1.54
C ARG A 593 7.74 -1.59 1.58
N TRP A 594 8.44 -1.33 2.69
CA TRP A 594 9.11 -0.06 2.98
C TRP A 594 10.62 -0.05 2.68
N ALA A 595 11.17 -1.16 2.17
CA ALA A 595 12.56 -1.26 1.75
C ALA A 595 12.70 -2.05 0.44
N ILE A 596 13.73 -1.73 -0.33
CA ILE A 596 14.07 -2.44 -1.57
C ILE A 596 15.58 -2.59 -1.71
N ALA A 597 16.01 -3.73 -2.25
CA ALA A 597 17.41 -3.94 -2.64
C ALA A 597 17.58 -3.62 -4.13
N HIS A 598 18.30 -2.55 -4.44
CA HIS A 598 18.73 -2.21 -5.79
C HIS A 598 20.07 -2.89 -6.06
N LYS A 599 20.00 -4.08 -6.66
CA LYS A 599 21.20 -4.87 -7.01
C LYS A 599 22.03 -4.20 -8.09
N PHE A 600 23.34 -4.39 -8.03
CA PHE A 600 24.21 -4.03 -9.15
C PHE A 600 23.94 -4.91 -10.36
N PRO A 601 24.28 -4.45 -11.59
CA PRO A 601 24.16 -5.28 -12.78
C PRO A 601 24.93 -6.59 -12.59
N ALA A 602 24.22 -7.72 -12.74
CA ALA A 602 24.85 -9.03 -12.65
C ALA A 602 25.92 -9.19 -13.74
N GLU A 603 27.05 -9.80 -13.39
CA GLU A 603 28.08 -10.14 -14.37
C GLU A 603 27.50 -11.04 -15.46
N LYS A 604 27.77 -10.66 -16.71
CA LYS A 604 27.35 -11.41 -17.89
C LYS A 604 28.57 -12.09 -18.49
N ALA A 605 28.39 -13.32 -18.95
CA ALA A 605 29.40 -14.00 -19.75
C ALA A 605 28.79 -14.50 -21.05
N VAL A 606 29.66 -14.72 -22.03
CA VAL A 606 29.31 -15.31 -23.33
C VAL A 606 29.74 -16.76 -23.33
N THR A 607 28.85 -17.66 -23.73
CA THR A 607 29.18 -19.07 -23.93
C THR A 607 28.32 -19.70 -25.03
N LYS A 608 28.55 -20.96 -25.39
CA LYS A 608 27.82 -21.72 -26.41
C LYS A 608 26.85 -22.72 -25.77
N ILE A 609 25.63 -22.82 -26.30
CA ILE A 609 24.70 -23.90 -25.96
C ILE A 609 25.16 -25.17 -26.68
N LEU A 610 25.55 -26.19 -25.91
CA LEU A 610 25.96 -27.49 -26.42
C LEU A 610 24.77 -28.40 -26.67
N ASP A 611 23.79 -28.39 -25.75
CA ASP A 611 22.58 -29.20 -25.83
C ASP A 611 21.47 -28.58 -24.97
N ILE A 612 20.23 -29.01 -25.15
CA ILE A 612 19.09 -28.63 -24.32
C ILE A 612 18.39 -29.88 -23.79
N GLU A 613 18.48 -30.05 -22.48
CA GLU A 613 17.85 -31.15 -21.77
C GLU A 613 16.47 -30.72 -21.26
N ILE A 614 15.51 -31.63 -21.30
CA ILE A 614 14.14 -31.39 -20.84
C ILE A 614 13.95 -32.09 -19.50
N GLN A 615 13.89 -31.32 -18.43
CA GLN A 615 13.61 -31.82 -17.10
C GLN A 615 12.10 -31.85 -16.85
N VAL A 616 11.59 -32.93 -16.27
CA VAL A 616 10.16 -33.06 -15.91
C VAL A 616 10.02 -32.81 -14.42
N GLY A 617 9.46 -31.68 -14.03
CA GLY A 617 9.27 -31.32 -12.62
C GLY A 617 8.11 -32.09 -11.95
N ARG A 618 7.96 -31.93 -10.63
CA ARG A 618 6.96 -32.64 -9.79
C ARG A 618 5.52 -32.60 -10.31
N THR A 619 5.10 -31.47 -10.89
CA THR A 619 3.74 -31.26 -11.44
C THR A 619 3.68 -31.55 -12.94
N GLY A 620 4.65 -32.30 -13.45
CA GLY A 620 4.78 -32.65 -14.86
C GLY A 620 5.29 -31.55 -15.77
N VAL A 621 5.67 -30.35 -15.28
CA VAL A 621 6.17 -29.26 -16.15
C VAL A 621 7.45 -29.69 -16.85
N LEU A 622 7.47 -29.58 -18.18
CA LEU A 622 8.67 -29.76 -18.98
C LEU A 622 9.47 -28.45 -18.99
N THR A 623 10.58 -28.44 -18.26
CA THR A 623 11.48 -27.30 -18.12
C THR A 623 12.73 -27.53 -18.97
N PRO A 624 12.95 -26.72 -20.01
CA PRO A 624 14.17 -26.82 -20.81
C PRO A 624 15.35 -26.17 -20.09
N VAL A 625 16.48 -26.87 -20.06
CA VAL A 625 17.74 -26.46 -19.43
C VAL A 625 18.85 -26.53 -20.47
N ALA A 626 19.55 -25.42 -20.69
CA ALA A 626 20.70 -25.38 -21.58
C ALA A 626 21.92 -26.01 -20.91
N ARG A 627 22.53 -26.99 -21.57
CA ARG A 627 23.89 -27.44 -21.31
C ARG A 627 24.84 -26.49 -22.03
N LEU A 628 25.73 -25.85 -21.29
CA LEU A 628 26.61 -24.80 -21.77
C LEU A 628 28.04 -25.30 -21.85
N LEU A 629 28.82 -24.73 -22.78
CA LEU A 629 30.28 -24.77 -22.66
C LEU A 629 30.66 -24.09 -21.33
N PRO A 630 31.41 -24.75 -20.42
CA PRO A 630 31.66 -24.20 -19.09
C PRO A 630 32.27 -22.80 -19.14
N VAL A 631 31.67 -21.87 -18.39
CA VAL A 631 32.09 -20.46 -18.36
C VAL A 631 32.07 -19.93 -16.93
N ASN A 632 33.02 -19.06 -16.57
CA ASN A 632 33.06 -18.46 -15.24
C ASN A 632 32.22 -17.17 -15.20
N ILE A 633 31.33 -17.03 -14.22
CA ILE A 633 30.46 -15.86 -14.01
C ILE A 633 30.44 -15.52 -12.52
N GLY A 634 31.00 -14.37 -12.12
CA GLY A 634 31.09 -13.98 -10.70
C GLY A 634 31.80 -15.03 -9.85
N GLY A 635 32.92 -15.56 -10.33
CA GLY A 635 33.74 -16.56 -9.63
C GLY A 635 33.16 -17.99 -9.55
N ALA A 636 31.99 -18.26 -10.15
CA ALA A 636 31.42 -19.60 -10.25
C ALA A 636 31.49 -20.17 -11.67
N LEU A 637 31.97 -21.41 -11.79
CA LEU A 637 31.92 -22.16 -13.05
C LEU A 637 30.48 -22.60 -13.34
N VAL A 638 29.91 -22.08 -14.42
CA VAL A 638 28.55 -22.36 -14.89
C VAL A 638 28.60 -23.28 -16.11
N SER A 639 27.95 -24.43 -16.01
CA SER A 639 27.79 -25.40 -17.12
C SER A 639 26.33 -25.63 -17.50
N ASN A 640 25.37 -25.09 -16.74
CA ASN A 640 23.94 -25.23 -16.99
C ASN A 640 23.23 -23.90 -16.78
N ALA A 641 22.23 -23.59 -17.60
CA ALA A 641 21.40 -22.40 -17.42
C ALA A 641 19.93 -22.69 -17.74
N SER A 642 19.05 -22.09 -16.95
CA SER A 642 17.60 -22.18 -17.19
C SER A 642 17.21 -21.44 -18.47
N LEU A 643 16.33 -22.06 -19.26
CA LEU A 643 15.64 -21.43 -20.39
C LEU A 643 14.20 -21.04 -20.04
N HIS A 644 13.80 -21.21 -18.78
CA HIS A 644 12.47 -20.96 -18.22
C HIS A 644 11.35 -21.84 -18.78
N ASN A 645 11.01 -21.70 -20.07
CA ASN A 645 9.96 -22.46 -20.74
C ASN A 645 10.10 -22.36 -22.28
N PHE A 646 9.35 -23.19 -23.00
CA PHE A 646 9.40 -23.21 -24.47
C PHE A 646 8.88 -21.92 -25.13
N GLU A 647 8.05 -21.12 -24.45
CA GLU A 647 7.62 -19.81 -24.95
C GLU A 647 8.79 -18.81 -24.92
N GLU A 648 9.62 -18.83 -23.87
CA GLU A 648 10.85 -18.03 -23.78
C GLU A 648 11.90 -18.45 -24.81
N ILE A 649 12.07 -19.76 -25.04
CA ILE A 649 12.92 -20.28 -26.13
C ILE A 649 12.48 -19.72 -27.47
N LYS A 650 11.16 -19.77 -27.76
CA LYS A 650 10.60 -19.23 -29.00
C LYS A 650 10.77 -17.71 -29.08
N ARG A 651 10.50 -16.98 -28.00
CA ARG A 651 10.59 -15.51 -27.94
C ARG A 651 12.02 -15.02 -28.17
N LYS A 652 13.01 -15.69 -27.58
CA LYS A 652 14.44 -15.39 -27.73
C LYS A 652 15.07 -16.05 -28.97
N ASP A 653 14.31 -16.89 -29.68
CA ASP A 653 14.74 -17.70 -30.83
C ASP A 653 16.01 -18.50 -30.50
N ILE A 654 16.00 -19.23 -29.37
CA ILE A 654 17.16 -20.01 -28.90
C ILE A 654 17.24 -21.35 -29.63
N ARG A 655 18.46 -21.72 -30.05
CA ARG A 655 18.76 -22.98 -30.75
C ARG A 655 19.99 -23.66 -30.16
N VAL A 656 20.07 -24.99 -30.26
CA VAL A 656 21.28 -25.73 -29.91
C VAL A 656 22.41 -25.29 -30.84
N GLY A 657 23.60 -25.02 -30.29
CA GLY A 657 24.74 -24.46 -31.01
C GLY A 657 24.82 -22.93 -30.98
N ASP A 658 23.81 -22.21 -30.50
CA ASP A 658 23.86 -20.75 -30.40
C ASP A 658 24.93 -20.28 -29.41
N THR A 659 25.60 -19.17 -29.76
CA THR A 659 26.36 -18.38 -28.79
C THR A 659 25.40 -17.46 -28.05
N VAL A 660 25.40 -17.52 -26.72
CA VAL A 660 24.43 -16.84 -25.87
C VAL A 660 25.11 -16.05 -24.76
N TRP A 661 24.42 -15.01 -24.37
CA TRP A 661 24.70 -14.31 -23.13
C TRP A 661 24.04 -15.04 -21.96
N VAL A 662 24.82 -15.28 -20.91
CA VAL A 662 24.40 -15.94 -19.68
C VAL A 662 24.71 -15.02 -18.51
N GLN A 663 23.80 -14.98 -17.54
CA GLN A 663 24.00 -14.26 -16.29
C GLN A 663 23.53 -15.11 -15.11
N ARG A 664 24.05 -14.83 -13.91
CA ARG A 664 23.49 -15.38 -12.67
C ARG A 664 22.40 -14.44 -12.16
N ALA A 665 21.14 -14.89 -12.21
CA ALA A 665 20.03 -14.14 -11.64
C ALA A 665 20.17 -14.11 -10.11
N GLY A 666 20.28 -12.90 -9.55
CA GLY A 666 20.44 -12.69 -8.11
C GLY A 666 21.67 -13.39 -7.51
N ASP A 667 22.71 -13.62 -8.32
CA ASP A 667 23.95 -14.35 -7.98
C ASP A 667 23.77 -15.81 -7.58
N VAL A 668 22.63 -16.44 -7.90
CA VAL A 668 22.38 -17.85 -7.54
C VAL A 668 22.08 -18.71 -8.76
N ILE A 669 21.10 -18.35 -9.59
CA ILE A 669 20.59 -19.25 -10.66
C ILE A 669 21.04 -18.75 -12.04
N PRO A 670 21.86 -19.51 -12.79
CA PRO A 670 22.25 -19.11 -14.14
C PRO A 670 21.07 -19.18 -15.13
N GLN A 671 20.95 -18.16 -15.98
CA GLN A 671 19.92 -18.10 -17.02
C GLN A 671 20.47 -17.53 -18.33
N VAL A 672 19.90 -17.97 -19.46
CA VAL A 672 20.20 -17.40 -20.78
C VAL A 672 19.38 -16.11 -20.97
N ILE A 673 20.07 -14.99 -21.19
CA ILE A 673 19.40 -13.70 -21.39
C ILE A 673 19.06 -13.43 -22.86
N GLY A 674 19.87 -13.92 -23.79
CA GLY A 674 19.63 -13.74 -25.21
C GLY A 674 20.70 -14.39 -26.07
N VAL A 675 20.36 -14.58 -27.34
CA VAL A 675 21.28 -15.11 -28.36
C VAL A 675 22.06 -13.97 -29.01
N ILE A 676 23.34 -14.19 -29.27
CA ILE A 676 24.18 -13.33 -30.10
C ILE A 676 23.97 -13.75 -31.55
N LYS A 677 22.97 -13.15 -32.21
CA LYS A 677 22.51 -13.57 -33.54
C LYS A 677 23.58 -13.44 -34.61
N GLU A 678 24.50 -12.49 -34.43
CA GLU A 678 25.61 -12.21 -35.34
C GLU A 678 26.62 -13.36 -35.40
N LYS A 679 26.69 -14.19 -34.34
CA LYS A 679 27.56 -15.36 -34.23
C LYS A 679 26.86 -16.67 -34.56
N ARG A 680 25.63 -16.62 -35.08
CA ARG A 680 24.84 -17.82 -35.37
C ARG A 680 25.35 -18.52 -36.64
N GLU A 681 25.64 -19.81 -36.49
CA GLU A 681 25.95 -20.69 -37.61
C GLU A 681 24.72 -20.89 -38.52
N LYS A 682 24.94 -21.03 -39.84
CA LYS A 682 23.84 -21.29 -40.79
C LYS A 682 23.24 -22.68 -40.53
N ASN A 683 21.91 -22.81 -40.66
CA ASN A 683 21.13 -24.06 -40.55
C ASN A 683 20.83 -24.61 -39.13
N LEU A 684 20.97 -23.82 -38.06
CA LEU A 684 20.48 -24.25 -36.74
C LEU A 684 18.95 -24.31 -36.72
N LYS A 685 18.39 -25.43 -36.23
CA LYS A 685 16.95 -25.70 -36.20
C LYS A 685 16.27 -25.08 -34.96
N PRO A 686 15.06 -24.49 -35.09
CA PRO A 686 14.25 -24.08 -33.96
C PRO A 686 13.88 -25.26 -33.05
N ILE A 687 13.72 -24.96 -31.75
CA ILE A 687 13.38 -25.97 -30.75
C ILE A 687 11.87 -25.92 -30.49
N SER A 688 11.23 -27.06 -30.67
CA SER A 688 9.81 -27.25 -30.35
C SER A 688 9.66 -28.09 -29.08
N PRO A 689 8.58 -27.88 -28.32
CA PRO A 689 8.28 -28.76 -27.19
C PRO A 689 7.96 -30.17 -27.67
N PRO A 690 8.32 -31.21 -26.90
CA PRO A 690 8.03 -32.58 -27.28
C PRO A 690 6.54 -32.90 -27.05
N GLU A 691 5.92 -33.60 -28.00
CA GLU A 691 4.51 -34.05 -27.91
C GLU A 691 4.30 -35.21 -26.93
N ILE A 692 5.40 -35.91 -26.61
CA ILE A 692 5.46 -37.00 -25.62
C ILE A 692 6.50 -36.68 -24.56
N CYS A 693 6.24 -37.12 -23.33
CA CYS A 693 7.16 -36.94 -22.21
C CYS A 693 8.43 -37.77 -22.45
N PRO A 694 9.63 -37.17 -22.34
CA PRO A 694 10.90 -37.88 -22.60
C PRO A 694 11.24 -38.94 -21.53
N VAL A 695 10.50 -38.97 -20.42
CA VAL A 695 10.75 -39.89 -19.30
C VAL A 695 9.80 -41.10 -19.32
N CYS A 696 8.50 -40.88 -19.54
CA CYS A 696 7.47 -41.92 -19.40
C CYS A 696 6.62 -42.13 -20.66
N ASN A 697 6.96 -41.46 -21.77
CA ASN A 697 6.26 -41.53 -23.05
C ASN A 697 4.77 -41.14 -23.03
N SER A 698 4.23 -40.66 -21.91
CA SER A 698 2.87 -40.12 -21.83
C SER A 698 2.74 -38.83 -22.64
N LYS A 699 1.53 -38.54 -23.12
CA LYS A 699 1.24 -37.32 -23.87
C LYS A 699 1.60 -36.06 -23.07
N THR A 700 2.05 -35.01 -23.77
CA THR A 700 2.20 -33.69 -23.17
C THR A 700 1.00 -32.80 -23.55
N ILE A 701 0.58 -31.96 -22.62
CA ILE A 701 -0.53 -31.03 -22.81
C ILE A 701 -0.14 -29.62 -22.42
N ARG A 702 -0.85 -28.65 -23.00
CA ARG A 702 -0.84 -27.25 -22.58
C ARG A 702 -2.24 -26.90 -22.10
N ASP A 703 -2.36 -26.56 -20.83
CA ASP A 703 -3.65 -26.26 -20.22
C ASP A 703 -4.25 -24.98 -20.80
N LYS A 704 -5.59 -24.90 -20.89
CA LYS A 704 -6.31 -23.66 -21.25
C LYS A 704 -6.89 -23.02 -20.00
N ILE A 705 -6.67 -21.72 -19.82
CA ILE A 705 -7.26 -20.91 -18.77
C ILE A 705 -8.48 -20.17 -19.34
N LYS A 706 -9.64 -20.32 -18.69
CA LYS A 706 -10.77 -19.39 -18.84
C LYS A 706 -10.63 -18.26 -17.82
N THR A 707 -10.58 -17.03 -18.29
CA THR A 707 -10.68 -15.82 -17.46
C THR A 707 -11.80 -14.96 -18.03
N GLY A 708 -12.98 -15.02 -17.40
CA GLY A 708 -14.20 -14.44 -17.95
C GLY A 708 -14.57 -15.09 -19.30
N LYS A 709 -14.81 -14.28 -20.34
CA LYS A 709 -15.15 -14.76 -21.70
C LYS A 709 -13.93 -15.09 -22.59
N LYS A 710 -12.69 -14.95 -22.11
CA LYS A 710 -11.47 -15.19 -22.89
C LYS A 710 -10.78 -16.48 -22.45
N GLU A 711 -10.48 -17.36 -23.41
CA GLU A 711 -9.61 -18.52 -23.25
C GLU A 711 -8.17 -18.16 -23.63
N LYS A 712 -7.21 -18.47 -22.76
CA LYS A 712 -5.77 -18.31 -23.01
C LYS A 712 -5.03 -19.58 -22.62
N GLU A 713 -4.12 -20.05 -23.48
CA GLU A 713 -3.27 -21.19 -23.14
C GLU A 713 -2.24 -20.82 -22.05
N GLU A 714 -1.96 -21.76 -21.14
CA GLU A 714 -0.87 -21.64 -20.17
C GLU A 714 0.49 -21.65 -20.87
N LYS A 715 1.48 -20.96 -20.30
CA LYS A 715 2.85 -20.90 -20.82
C LYS A 715 3.60 -22.23 -20.72
N TYR A 716 3.18 -23.09 -19.79
CA TYR A 716 3.87 -24.33 -19.43
C TYR A 716 3.25 -25.53 -20.14
N ILE A 717 4.10 -26.47 -20.53
CA ILE A 717 3.71 -27.75 -21.13
C ILE A 717 3.99 -28.85 -20.12
N ARG A 718 3.06 -29.79 -19.98
CA ARG A 718 3.07 -30.76 -18.88
C ARG A 718 2.91 -32.19 -19.38
N CYS A 719 3.63 -33.11 -18.76
CA CYS A 719 3.45 -34.54 -18.87
C CYS A 719 2.16 -34.99 -18.15
N THR A 720 1.29 -35.73 -18.84
CA THR A 720 0.05 -36.29 -18.26
C THR A 720 0.25 -37.62 -17.52
N GLY A 721 1.48 -38.12 -17.47
CA GLY A 721 1.78 -39.44 -16.89
C GLY A 721 1.51 -39.56 -15.38
N ALA A 722 1.40 -38.44 -14.66
CA ALA A 722 1.12 -38.40 -13.22
C ALA A 722 1.94 -39.45 -12.44
N PHE A 723 1.28 -40.40 -11.76
CA PHE A 723 1.93 -41.48 -11.00
C PHE A 723 2.68 -42.50 -11.87
N ASN A 724 2.41 -42.57 -13.17
CA ASN A 724 3.14 -43.44 -14.11
C ASN A 724 4.45 -42.78 -14.61
N CYS A 725 4.71 -41.52 -14.24
CA CYS A 725 5.93 -40.83 -14.61
C CYS A 725 6.96 -40.88 -13.47
N SER A 726 8.04 -41.65 -13.65
CA SER A 726 9.11 -41.80 -12.66
C SER A 726 9.73 -40.47 -12.25
N ALA A 727 9.94 -39.53 -13.17
CA ALA A 727 10.45 -38.20 -12.84
C ALA A 727 9.49 -37.41 -11.94
N GLN A 728 8.17 -37.48 -12.19
CA GLN A 728 7.20 -36.82 -11.31
C GLN A 728 7.18 -37.46 -9.92
N LEU A 729 7.30 -38.79 -9.83
CA LEU A 729 7.36 -39.50 -8.55
C LEU A 729 8.61 -39.12 -7.74
N ILE A 730 9.79 -39.17 -8.36
CA ILE A 730 11.06 -38.79 -7.73
C ILE A 730 10.99 -37.35 -7.19
N GLU A 731 10.56 -36.40 -8.02
CA GLU A 731 10.44 -35.00 -7.60
C GLU A 731 9.36 -34.76 -6.54
N ARG A 732 8.29 -35.58 -6.51
CA ARG A 732 7.32 -35.58 -5.41
C ARG A 732 7.92 -36.09 -4.11
N ILE A 733 8.76 -37.13 -4.15
CA ILE A 733 9.46 -37.67 -2.98
C ILE A 733 10.49 -36.66 -2.45
N LYS A 734 11.23 -35.98 -3.33
CA LYS A 734 12.13 -34.87 -2.98
C LYS A 734 11.37 -33.71 -2.31
N HIS A 735 10.26 -33.32 -2.90
CA HIS A 735 9.39 -32.29 -2.32
C HIS A 735 8.86 -32.71 -0.93
N PHE A 736 8.41 -33.95 -0.80
CA PHE A 736 7.85 -34.50 0.43
C PHE A 736 8.86 -34.46 1.60
N SER A 737 10.12 -34.79 1.34
CA SER A 737 11.22 -34.81 2.32
C SER A 737 11.87 -33.43 2.58
N SER A 738 11.53 -32.41 1.77
CA SER A 738 12.16 -31.08 1.82
C SER A 738 12.00 -30.35 3.16
N LYS A 739 12.87 -29.35 3.40
CA LYS A 739 12.91 -28.54 4.63
C LYS A 739 11.60 -27.84 4.99
N SER A 740 10.77 -27.50 4.01
CA SER A 740 9.45 -26.87 4.22
C SER A 740 8.31 -27.89 4.35
N ALA A 741 8.56 -29.17 4.10
CA ALA A 741 7.62 -30.28 4.15
C ALA A 741 7.89 -31.16 5.39
N PHE A 742 8.32 -32.42 5.24
CA PHE A 742 8.66 -33.27 6.40
C PHE A 742 10.01 -32.93 7.04
N ASP A 743 10.92 -32.24 6.35
CA ASP A 743 12.23 -31.85 6.87
C ASP A 743 13.02 -33.06 7.42
N ILE A 744 13.25 -34.04 6.55
CA ILE A 744 13.92 -35.30 6.91
C ILE A 744 15.42 -35.13 6.71
N ASP A 745 16.12 -34.89 7.82
CA ASP A 745 17.58 -34.77 7.82
C ASP A 745 18.25 -36.05 7.31
N GLY A 746 19.18 -35.88 6.38
CA GLY A 746 19.96 -36.99 5.82
C GLY A 746 19.28 -37.77 4.69
N LEU A 747 18.11 -37.32 4.19
CA LEU A 747 17.46 -37.79 2.97
C LEU A 747 17.52 -36.72 1.87
N GLY A 748 18.70 -36.54 1.28
CA GLY A 748 18.94 -35.58 0.21
C GLY A 748 18.50 -36.06 -1.19
N GLU A 749 18.45 -35.14 -2.14
CA GLU A 749 17.98 -35.40 -3.51
C GLU A 749 18.69 -36.57 -4.20
N LYS A 750 20.03 -36.63 -4.10
CA LYS A 750 20.83 -37.72 -4.67
C LYS A 750 20.50 -39.08 -4.07
N GLN A 751 20.28 -39.13 -2.75
CA GLN A 751 19.93 -40.38 -2.07
C GLN A 751 18.54 -40.86 -2.49
N ILE A 752 17.60 -39.95 -2.70
CA ILE A 752 16.26 -40.28 -3.20
C ILE A 752 16.37 -40.85 -4.62
N ASP A 753 17.18 -40.25 -5.48
CA ASP A 753 17.43 -40.76 -6.84
C ASP A 753 17.99 -42.19 -6.80
N GLU A 754 19.01 -42.44 -5.97
CA GLU A 754 19.63 -43.75 -5.77
C GLU A 754 18.63 -44.78 -5.19
N TYR A 755 17.88 -44.42 -4.14
CA TYR A 755 16.91 -45.32 -3.50
C TYR A 755 15.72 -45.64 -4.40
N TYR A 756 15.36 -44.72 -5.29
CA TYR A 756 14.36 -44.98 -6.31
C TYR A 756 14.86 -45.98 -7.34
N LEU A 757 16.11 -45.85 -7.81
CA LEU A 757 16.70 -46.78 -8.78
C LEU A 757 16.81 -48.20 -8.21
N GLU A 758 17.24 -48.33 -6.96
CA GLU A 758 17.34 -49.62 -6.24
C GLU A 758 15.98 -50.19 -5.79
N GLY A 759 14.88 -49.48 -6.04
CA GLY A 759 13.53 -49.93 -5.70
C GLY A 759 13.18 -49.89 -4.21
N LEU A 760 14.01 -49.24 -3.39
CA LEU A 760 13.76 -49.07 -1.95
C LEU A 760 12.61 -48.08 -1.69
N ILE A 761 12.54 -47.01 -2.49
CA ILE A 761 11.48 -46.00 -2.43
C ILE A 761 10.84 -45.85 -3.81
N LYS A 762 9.53 -46.12 -3.92
CA LYS A 762 8.71 -45.83 -5.11
C LYS A 762 7.57 -44.85 -4.80
N SER A 763 7.23 -44.68 -3.53
CA SER A 763 6.20 -43.78 -3.00
C SER A 763 6.70 -43.07 -1.74
N PRO A 764 6.18 -41.88 -1.38
CA PRO A 764 6.44 -41.24 -0.09
C PRO A 764 6.19 -42.16 1.12
N VAL A 765 5.24 -43.10 1.00
CA VAL A 765 4.94 -44.10 2.04
C VAL A 765 6.15 -44.97 2.37
N ASP A 766 6.95 -45.33 1.36
CA ASP A 766 8.08 -46.23 1.51
C ASP A 766 9.18 -45.66 2.42
N ILE A 767 9.26 -44.33 2.54
CA ILE A 767 10.22 -43.65 3.43
C ILE A 767 10.08 -44.18 4.86
N PHE A 768 8.84 -44.33 5.34
CA PHE A 768 8.55 -44.76 6.71
C PHE A 768 8.71 -46.27 6.93
N TYR A 769 8.89 -47.05 5.85
CA TYR A 769 9.19 -48.48 5.87
C TYR A 769 10.64 -48.79 5.50
N LEU A 770 11.48 -47.77 5.25
CA LEU A 770 12.88 -47.98 4.84
C LEU A 770 13.66 -48.85 5.82
N GLU A 771 13.47 -48.66 7.12
CA GLU A 771 14.14 -49.46 8.14
C GLU A 771 13.74 -50.94 8.07
N GLU A 772 12.47 -51.23 7.82
CA GLU A 772 11.95 -52.60 7.68
C GLU A 772 12.42 -53.25 6.37
N LYS A 773 12.28 -52.53 5.25
CA LYS A 773 12.78 -52.99 3.94
C LYS A 773 14.28 -53.27 3.98
N TYR A 774 15.02 -52.41 4.69
CA TYR A 774 16.43 -52.59 4.93
C TYR A 774 16.73 -53.88 5.72
N LYS A 775 16.02 -54.13 6.83
CA LYS A 775 16.21 -55.36 7.64
C LYS A 775 15.95 -56.63 6.82
N ASN A 776 14.95 -56.60 5.94
CA ASN A 776 14.56 -57.73 5.10
C ASN A 776 15.50 -57.96 3.90
N ASN A 777 15.98 -56.88 3.26
CA ASN A 777 16.90 -56.97 2.12
C ASN A 777 17.86 -55.78 2.08
N PRO A 778 18.99 -55.81 2.84
CA PRO A 778 19.84 -54.65 2.99
C PRO A 778 20.72 -54.43 1.74
N PRO A 779 20.73 -53.22 1.15
CA PRO A 779 21.52 -52.92 -0.04
C PRO A 779 23.03 -52.89 0.26
N SER A 780 23.83 -53.13 -0.77
CA SER A 780 25.30 -53.30 -0.67
C SER A 780 26.02 -52.07 -0.10
N PHE A 781 25.56 -50.87 -0.42
CA PHE A 781 26.19 -49.62 0.00
C PHE A 781 26.03 -49.29 1.50
N TRP A 782 25.08 -49.94 2.19
CA TRP A 782 24.83 -49.77 3.62
C TRP A 782 25.27 -50.96 4.49
N LYS A 783 25.77 -52.03 3.85
CA LYS A 783 26.45 -53.14 4.51
C LYS A 783 27.93 -52.80 4.72
N TYR A 784 28.47 -53.18 5.86
CA TYR A 784 29.92 -53.30 6.02
C TYR A 784 30.39 -54.57 5.30
N THR A 785 31.05 -54.40 4.16
CA THR A 785 31.67 -55.49 3.40
C THR A 785 33.19 -55.58 3.61
N SER A 786 33.77 -54.58 4.27
CA SER A 786 35.18 -54.51 4.67
C SER A 786 35.27 -53.96 6.10
N GLY A 787 36.07 -54.61 6.94
CA GLY A 787 36.24 -54.26 8.36
C GLY A 787 36.46 -55.47 9.27
N PRO A 788 36.62 -55.25 10.59
CA PRO A 788 36.76 -56.33 11.58
C PRO A 788 35.62 -57.35 11.45
N ARG A 789 35.88 -58.65 11.65
CA ARG A 789 34.87 -59.74 11.54
C ARG A 789 33.54 -59.42 12.22
N LEU A 790 33.58 -58.68 13.33
CA LEU A 790 32.41 -58.26 14.13
C LEU A 790 31.48 -57.26 13.43
N LYS A 791 31.95 -56.54 12.41
CA LYS A 791 31.14 -55.56 11.65
C LYS A 791 30.73 -56.09 10.26
N ILE A 792 31.27 -57.21 9.79
CA ILE A 792 30.92 -57.75 8.47
C ILE A 792 29.44 -58.20 8.49
N GLY A 793 28.63 -57.64 7.59
CA GLY A 793 27.19 -57.94 7.52
C GLY A 793 26.29 -57.11 8.45
N THR A 794 26.83 -56.13 9.20
CA THR A 794 26.03 -55.21 10.02
C THR A 794 25.70 -53.88 9.31
N ILE A 795 24.75 -53.11 9.87
CA ILE A 795 24.26 -51.82 9.33
C ILE A 795 25.28 -50.70 9.54
N LYS A 796 25.57 -49.88 8.52
CA LYS A 796 26.35 -48.64 8.68
C LYS A 796 25.66 -47.63 9.61
N GLU A 797 26.44 -46.94 10.45
CA GLU A 797 25.92 -45.93 11.40
C GLU A 797 25.15 -44.80 10.71
N SER A 798 25.52 -44.45 9.47
CA SER A 798 24.81 -43.46 8.66
C SER A 798 23.37 -43.87 8.34
N ALA A 799 23.09 -45.16 8.13
CA ALA A 799 21.74 -45.66 7.88
C ALA A 799 20.88 -45.60 9.15
N LEU A 800 21.45 -45.96 10.31
CA LEU A 800 20.79 -45.81 11.61
C LEU A 800 20.43 -44.34 11.90
N LYS A 801 21.33 -43.39 11.58
CA LYS A 801 21.05 -41.95 11.70
C LYS A 801 19.87 -41.52 10.83
N LEU A 802 19.79 -41.99 9.59
CA LEU A 802 18.67 -41.70 8.68
C LEU A 802 17.36 -42.30 9.21
N PHE A 803 17.35 -43.56 9.66
CA PHE A 803 16.14 -44.18 10.23
C PHE A 803 15.64 -43.41 11.45
N ASN A 804 16.56 -43.00 12.34
CA ASN A 804 16.22 -42.14 13.47
C ASN A 804 15.66 -40.78 13.04
N ALA A 805 16.21 -40.16 11.99
CA ALA A 805 15.70 -38.89 11.46
C ALA A 805 14.28 -39.05 10.88
N ILE A 806 14.02 -40.13 10.13
CA ILE A 806 12.68 -40.45 9.60
C ILE A 806 11.70 -40.70 10.74
N ASN A 807 12.08 -41.52 11.72
CA ASN A 807 11.22 -41.85 12.86
C ASN A 807 10.89 -40.61 13.71
N LYS A 808 11.81 -39.67 13.88
CA LYS A 808 11.57 -38.38 14.56
C LYS A 808 10.56 -37.47 13.84
N LYS A 809 10.37 -37.65 12.53
CA LYS A 809 9.49 -36.84 11.69
C LYS A 809 8.17 -37.55 11.34
N ARG A 810 7.82 -38.62 12.08
CA ARG A 810 6.51 -39.28 11.98
C ARG A 810 5.37 -38.38 12.42
N GLU A 811 5.64 -37.41 13.27
CA GLU A 811 4.70 -36.37 13.65
C GLU A 811 4.89 -35.12 12.78
N ILE A 812 3.80 -34.58 12.24
CA ILE A 812 3.83 -33.39 11.37
C ILE A 812 2.58 -32.53 11.55
N ASP A 813 2.73 -31.21 11.44
CA ASP A 813 1.61 -30.26 11.44
C ASP A 813 0.83 -30.32 10.12
N LEU A 814 -0.49 -30.11 10.19
CA LEU A 814 -1.39 -30.28 9.03
C LEU A 814 -1.03 -29.39 7.83
N ASP A 815 -0.61 -28.14 8.04
CA ASP A 815 -0.20 -27.23 6.97
C ASP A 815 1.02 -27.77 6.21
N ARG A 816 2.03 -28.26 6.94
CA ARG A 816 3.22 -28.88 6.36
C ARG A 816 2.92 -30.21 5.70
N PHE A 817 1.98 -30.99 6.26
CA PHE A 817 1.50 -32.22 5.64
C PHE A 817 0.78 -31.94 4.31
N LEU A 818 -0.16 -30.99 4.28
CA LEU A 818 -0.84 -30.59 3.05
C LEU A 818 0.14 -30.06 2.00
N PHE A 819 1.13 -29.27 2.42
CA PHE A 819 2.20 -28.83 1.54
C PHE A 819 3.02 -30.01 1.01
N SER A 820 3.38 -31.00 1.84
CA SER A 820 4.22 -32.14 1.45
C SER A 820 3.57 -33.04 0.38
N LEU A 821 2.23 -33.11 0.32
CA LEU A 821 1.49 -33.85 -0.70
C LEU A 821 1.71 -33.31 -2.12
N GLY A 822 2.23 -32.09 -2.26
CA GLY A 822 2.56 -31.51 -3.56
C GLY A 822 1.33 -31.21 -4.42
N ILE A 823 0.23 -30.80 -3.78
CA ILE A 823 -1.03 -30.42 -4.45
C ILE A 823 -0.78 -29.22 -5.38
N ARG A 824 -1.37 -29.25 -6.58
CA ARG A 824 -1.17 -28.19 -7.59
C ARG A 824 -1.66 -26.85 -7.04
N HIS A 825 -0.93 -25.77 -7.34
CA HIS A 825 -1.21 -24.39 -6.90
C HIS A 825 -1.16 -24.14 -5.38
N LEU A 826 -1.03 -25.18 -4.55
CA LEU A 826 -0.99 -25.06 -3.11
C LEU A 826 0.44 -24.68 -2.65
N GLY A 827 0.59 -23.43 -2.21
CA GLY A 827 1.78 -22.94 -1.51
C GLY A 827 1.67 -23.10 0.01
N LEU A 828 2.73 -22.77 0.75
CA LEU A 828 2.75 -22.83 2.22
C LEU A 828 1.67 -21.97 2.87
N SER A 829 1.48 -20.73 2.42
CA SER A 829 0.47 -19.82 2.97
C SER A 829 -0.96 -20.30 2.72
N SER A 830 -1.26 -20.81 1.53
CA SER A 830 -2.57 -21.43 1.27
C SER A 830 -2.75 -22.71 2.10
N ALA A 831 -1.73 -23.55 2.24
CA ALA A 831 -1.77 -24.74 3.08
C ALA A 831 -2.04 -24.40 4.55
N ASP A 832 -1.43 -23.34 5.09
CA ASP A 832 -1.68 -22.78 6.43
C ASP A 832 -3.14 -22.35 6.61
N LEU A 833 -3.68 -21.57 5.67
CA LEU A 833 -5.08 -21.13 5.69
C LEU A 833 -6.06 -22.31 5.69
N ILE A 834 -5.79 -23.30 4.85
CA ILE A 834 -6.65 -24.49 4.68
C ILE A 834 -6.55 -25.40 5.90
N ALA A 835 -5.34 -25.62 6.43
CA ALA A 835 -5.13 -26.34 7.67
C ALA A 835 -5.83 -25.66 8.84
N ASN A 836 -5.78 -24.32 8.90
CA ASN A 836 -6.48 -23.54 9.92
C ASN A 836 -8.00 -23.65 9.82
N TYR A 837 -8.55 -23.76 8.61
CA TYR A 837 -9.98 -23.94 8.40
C TYR A 837 -10.45 -25.35 8.81
N TYR A 838 -9.86 -26.40 8.23
CA TYR A 838 -10.30 -27.79 8.44
C TYR A 838 -9.84 -28.41 9.76
N LYS A 839 -8.76 -27.89 10.37
CA LYS A 839 -8.18 -28.31 11.66
C LYS A 839 -7.57 -29.72 11.72
N SER A 840 -8.09 -30.70 10.99
CA SER A 840 -7.52 -32.05 10.93
C SER A 840 -7.63 -32.66 9.54
N ILE A 841 -6.77 -33.64 9.24
CA ILE A 841 -6.80 -34.36 7.97
C ILE A 841 -8.08 -35.21 7.82
N ASP A 842 -8.58 -35.78 8.91
CA ASP A 842 -9.81 -36.58 8.91
C ASP A 842 -11.02 -35.74 8.48
N LYS A 843 -11.13 -34.51 8.99
CA LYS A 843 -12.18 -33.57 8.59
C LYS A 843 -12.11 -33.21 7.11
N MET A 844 -10.91 -33.12 6.54
CA MET A 844 -10.76 -32.89 5.09
C MET A 844 -11.23 -34.10 4.29
N LEU A 845 -10.88 -35.32 4.72
CA LEU A 845 -11.33 -36.55 4.07
C LEU A 845 -12.86 -36.70 4.16
N GLU A 846 -13.47 -36.38 5.29
CA GLU A 846 -14.92 -36.45 5.51
C GLU A 846 -15.70 -35.38 4.71
N ASN A 847 -15.19 -34.15 4.66
CA ASN A 847 -15.92 -33.04 4.05
C ASN A 847 -15.73 -32.95 2.53
N ILE A 848 -14.53 -33.26 2.01
CA ILE A 848 -14.20 -33.16 0.59
C ILE A 848 -14.53 -34.50 -0.08
N THR A 849 -15.81 -34.72 -0.33
CA THR A 849 -16.36 -35.89 -1.03
C THR A 849 -17.01 -35.49 -2.36
N ILE A 850 -17.41 -36.48 -3.16
CA ILE A 850 -18.14 -36.25 -4.41
C ILE A 850 -19.47 -35.53 -4.12
N ASP A 851 -20.17 -35.93 -3.06
CA ASP A 851 -21.50 -35.42 -2.72
C ASP A 851 -21.48 -33.96 -2.18
N ASN A 852 -20.36 -33.54 -1.58
CA ASN A 852 -20.19 -32.21 -0.98
C ASN A 852 -19.28 -31.28 -1.79
N MET A 853 -19.08 -31.55 -3.08
CA MET A 853 -18.09 -30.86 -3.92
C MET A 853 -18.34 -29.36 -4.02
N GLU A 854 -19.57 -28.95 -4.35
CA GLU A 854 -19.88 -27.53 -4.56
C GLU A 854 -19.79 -26.76 -3.24
N ILE A 855 -20.22 -27.36 -2.13
CA ILE A 855 -20.13 -26.77 -0.79
C ILE A 855 -18.65 -26.58 -0.41
N SER A 856 -17.83 -27.63 -0.53
CA SER A 856 -16.39 -27.56 -0.25
C SER A 856 -15.68 -26.54 -1.13
N LYS A 857 -16.08 -26.41 -2.40
CA LYS A 857 -15.55 -25.40 -3.33
C LYS A 857 -15.86 -23.99 -2.85
N GLN A 858 -17.11 -23.71 -2.48
CA GLN A 858 -17.52 -22.40 -1.98
C GLN A 858 -16.84 -22.06 -0.64
N GLU A 859 -16.69 -23.03 0.25
CA GLU A 859 -15.97 -22.86 1.51
C GLU A 859 -14.49 -22.51 1.28
N LEU A 860 -13.79 -23.24 0.42
CA LEU A 860 -12.41 -22.94 0.05
C LEU A 860 -12.28 -21.57 -0.62
N LEU A 861 -13.20 -21.19 -1.52
CA LEU A 861 -13.22 -19.87 -2.16
C LEU A 861 -13.49 -18.71 -1.19
N SER A 862 -14.15 -18.99 -0.06
CA SER A 862 -14.41 -17.98 0.97
C SER A 862 -13.17 -17.62 1.80
N LEU A 863 -12.10 -18.43 1.71
CA LEU A 863 -10.83 -18.17 2.38
C LEU A 863 -10.04 -17.10 1.62
N ASP A 864 -9.99 -15.88 2.16
CA ASP A 864 -9.13 -14.81 1.64
C ASP A 864 -7.67 -15.27 1.53
N GLY A 865 -7.12 -15.29 0.31
CA GLY A 865 -5.82 -15.90 -0.02
C GLY A 865 -5.90 -17.25 -0.76
N VAL A 866 -7.09 -17.83 -0.93
CA VAL A 866 -7.35 -19.05 -1.72
C VAL A 866 -8.15 -18.69 -2.98
N GLY A 867 -7.46 -18.67 -4.12
CA GLY A 867 -8.11 -18.46 -5.42
C GLY A 867 -8.74 -19.74 -5.98
N GLU A 868 -9.60 -19.60 -6.99
CA GLU A 868 -10.32 -20.71 -7.63
C GLU A 868 -9.40 -21.86 -8.09
N LYS A 869 -8.20 -21.54 -8.59
CA LYS A 869 -7.22 -22.54 -9.01
C LYS A 869 -6.77 -23.46 -7.87
N VAL A 870 -6.60 -22.91 -6.67
CA VAL A 870 -6.16 -23.65 -5.48
C VAL A 870 -7.32 -24.51 -4.97
N ALA A 871 -8.52 -23.94 -4.89
CA ALA A 871 -9.72 -24.66 -4.46
C ALA A 871 -10.00 -25.89 -5.35
N LEU A 872 -9.99 -25.72 -6.67
CA LEU A 872 -10.18 -26.84 -7.61
C LEU A 872 -9.09 -27.90 -7.48
N SER A 873 -7.82 -27.49 -7.37
CA SER A 873 -6.71 -28.45 -7.25
C SER A 873 -6.77 -29.31 -5.99
N ILE A 874 -7.32 -28.78 -4.89
CA ILE A 874 -7.53 -29.52 -3.65
C ILE A 874 -8.68 -30.50 -3.82
N ILE A 875 -9.79 -30.06 -4.37
CA ILE A 875 -10.96 -30.92 -4.63
C ILE A 875 -10.54 -32.11 -5.50
N ASP A 876 -9.90 -31.83 -6.64
CA ASP A 876 -9.42 -32.86 -7.57
C ASP A 876 -8.48 -33.85 -6.86
N PHE A 877 -7.60 -33.36 -5.98
CA PHE A 877 -6.67 -34.20 -5.24
C PHE A 877 -7.35 -35.09 -4.19
N PHE A 878 -8.34 -34.59 -3.45
CA PHE A 878 -9.00 -35.37 -2.40
C PHE A 878 -10.09 -36.31 -2.93
N GLN A 879 -10.60 -36.05 -4.14
CA GLN A 879 -11.56 -36.91 -4.82
C GLN A 879 -10.90 -38.05 -5.60
N ASN A 880 -9.67 -37.86 -6.09
CA ASN A 880 -8.95 -38.92 -6.80
C ASN A 880 -8.64 -40.10 -5.85
N SER A 881 -9.00 -41.31 -6.27
CA SER A 881 -8.87 -42.52 -5.46
C SER A 881 -7.43 -42.84 -5.08
N ASP A 882 -6.48 -42.61 -5.98
CA ASP A 882 -5.07 -42.97 -5.79
C ASP A 882 -4.40 -42.03 -4.78
N THR A 883 -4.67 -40.73 -4.86
CA THR A 883 -4.19 -39.72 -3.91
C THR A 883 -4.84 -39.86 -2.55
N ARG A 884 -6.13 -40.21 -2.49
CA ARG A 884 -6.82 -40.51 -1.23
C ARG A 884 -6.24 -41.76 -0.57
N GLN A 885 -5.97 -42.79 -1.35
CA GLN A 885 -5.30 -44.01 -0.87
C GLN A 885 -3.88 -43.72 -0.37
N LEU A 886 -3.13 -42.83 -1.04
CA LEU A 886 -1.81 -42.38 -0.58
C LEU A 886 -1.88 -41.74 0.82
N ILE A 887 -2.87 -40.87 1.08
CA ILE A 887 -3.06 -40.26 2.42
C ILE A 887 -3.30 -41.34 3.47
N ILE A 888 -4.19 -42.30 3.18
CA ILE A 888 -4.51 -43.41 4.09
C ILE A 888 -3.28 -44.26 4.37
N GLN A 889 -2.50 -44.60 3.34
CA GLN A 889 -1.28 -45.40 3.48
C GLN A 889 -0.20 -44.67 4.28
N LEU A 890 -0.07 -43.35 4.13
CA LEU A 890 0.85 -42.54 4.94
C LEU A 890 0.47 -42.61 6.42
N ILE A 891 -0.81 -42.45 6.76
CA ILE A 891 -1.30 -42.56 8.14
C ILE A 891 -1.04 -43.97 8.68
N GLN A 892 -1.38 -45.01 7.90
CA GLN A 892 -1.14 -46.42 8.27
C GLN A 892 0.35 -46.76 8.44
N SER A 893 1.25 -46.04 7.75
CA SER A 893 2.70 -46.20 7.93
C SER A 893 3.23 -45.68 9.26
N GLY A 894 2.35 -45.15 10.13
CA GLY A 894 2.71 -44.61 11.43
C GLY A 894 3.04 -43.12 11.41
N VAL A 895 2.50 -42.37 10.43
CA VAL A 895 2.55 -40.90 10.41
C VAL A 895 1.35 -40.34 11.17
N THR A 896 1.61 -39.47 12.13
CA THR A 896 0.58 -38.76 12.89
C THR A 896 0.52 -37.31 12.43
N VAL A 897 -0.58 -36.95 11.78
CA VAL A 897 -0.86 -35.56 11.40
C VAL A 897 -1.50 -34.84 12.59
N LYS A 898 -0.80 -33.87 13.16
CA LYS A 898 -1.25 -33.10 14.30
C LYS A 898 -2.45 -32.24 13.93
N GLN A 899 -3.36 -32.06 14.89
CA GLN A 899 -4.41 -31.06 14.74
C GLN A 899 -3.77 -29.68 14.64
N TYR A 900 -4.24 -28.90 13.67
CA TYR A 900 -3.70 -27.58 13.42
C TYR A 900 -4.21 -26.58 14.45
N ASN A 901 -3.36 -26.34 15.45
CA ASN A 901 -3.54 -25.31 16.45
C ASN A 901 -2.44 -24.28 16.25
N LYS A 902 -2.77 -23.18 15.55
CA LYS A 902 -1.91 -22.00 15.58
C LYS A 902 -1.82 -21.59 17.05
N GLU A 903 -0.62 -21.38 17.59
CA GLU A 903 -0.46 -20.73 18.89
C GLU A 903 -1.03 -19.32 18.75
N VAL A 904 -2.31 -19.24 19.07
CA VAL A 904 -2.95 -17.98 19.29
C VAL A 904 -2.57 -17.56 20.70
N LYS A 905 -2.18 -16.30 20.91
CA LYS A 905 -2.20 -15.73 22.25
C LYS A 905 -3.58 -15.99 22.85
N GLU A 906 -3.64 -16.77 23.93
CA GLU A 906 -4.87 -16.85 24.72
C GLU A 906 -5.17 -15.44 25.21
N THR A 907 -6.26 -14.89 24.70
CA THR A 907 -6.79 -13.59 25.08
C THR A 907 -8.21 -13.78 25.55
N LYS A 908 -8.80 -12.75 26.13
CA LYS A 908 -10.22 -12.76 26.55
C LYS A 908 -11.22 -13.01 25.41
N ILE A 909 -10.77 -12.98 24.15
CA ILE A 909 -11.59 -13.28 22.97
C ILE A 909 -11.28 -14.64 22.34
N SER A 910 -10.40 -15.45 22.92
CA SER A 910 -10.10 -16.78 22.39
C SER A 910 -11.33 -17.70 22.39
N ASN A 911 -11.48 -18.47 21.31
CA ASN A 911 -12.64 -19.33 21.01
C ASN A 911 -13.99 -18.59 20.89
N LYS A 912 -13.98 -17.25 20.78
CA LYS A 912 -15.18 -16.44 20.55
C LYS A 912 -15.38 -16.20 19.06
N THR A 913 -16.63 -16.04 18.64
CA THR A 913 -16.99 -15.72 17.26
C THR A 913 -17.27 -14.23 17.13
N VAL A 914 -16.58 -13.56 16.20
CA VAL A 914 -16.67 -12.13 15.93
C VAL A 914 -17.26 -11.93 14.54
N LEU A 915 -18.23 -11.03 14.38
CA LEU A 915 -18.74 -10.62 13.07
C LEU A 915 -18.40 -9.15 12.85
N ILE A 916 -18.05 -8.76 11.63
CA ILE A 916 -17.89 -7.35 11.26
C ILE A 916 -19.06 -6.94 10.39
N THR A 917 -19.69 -5.81 10.72
CA THR A 917 -20.71 -5.15 9.90
C THR A 917 -20.32 -3.69 9.72
N GLY A 918 -20.54 -3.11 8.53
CA GLY A 918 -20.02 -1.77 8.20
C GLY A 918 -18.51 -1.72 7.89
N THR A 919 -18.03 -0.53 7.52
CA THR A 919 -16.66 -0.27 7.09
C THR A 919 -15.82 0.22 8.27
N LEU A 920 -14.63 -0.35 8.46
CA LEU A 920 -13.71 0.04 9.53
C LEU A 920 -12.85 1.25 9.07
N LYS A 921 -12.69 2.26 9.92
CA LYS A 921 -11.98 3.54 9.74
C LYS A 921 -10.47 3.44 9.86
N THR A 922 -9.98 2.61 10.79
CA THR A 922 -8.56 2.54 11.19
C THR A 922 -7.81 1.41 10.51
N MET A 923 -8.53 0.40 10.00
CA MET A 923 -7.97 -0.74 9.30
C MET A 923 -8.97 -1.30 8.30
N SER A 924 -8.50 -2.00 7.27
CA SER A 924 -9.34 -2.75 6.34
C SER A 924 -9.99 -3.97 7.00
N ARG A 925 -11.08 -4.48 6.41
CA ARG A 925 -11.71 -5.74 6.88
C ARG A 925 -10.74 -6.93 6.85
N ALA A 926 -9.83 -6.97 5.89
CA ALA A 926 -8.80 -8.02 5.81
C ALA A 926 -7.79 -7.91 6.97
N GLU A 927 -7.36 -6.69 7.31
CA GLU A 927 -6.49 -6.44 8.46
C GLU A 927 -7.19 -6.77 9.79
N ALA A 928 -8.46 -6.40 9.93
CA ALA A 928 -9.25 -6.76 11.10
C ALA A 928 -9.42 -8.27 11.24
N LYS A 929 -9.66 -8.99 10.13
CA LYS A 929 -9.71 -10.46 10.12
C LYS A 929 -8.41 -11.06 10.66
N VAL A 930 -7.26 -10.61 10.15
CA VAL A 930 -5.95 -11.08 10.61
C VAL A 930 -5.77 -10.78 12.10
N LYS A 931 -6.11 -9.57 12.56
CA LYS A 931 -5.98 -9.17 13.97
C LYS A 931 -6.87 -10.01 14.90
N ILE A 932 -8.13 -10.26 14.50
CA ILE A 932 -9.11 -11.07 15.24
C ILE A 932 -8.66 -12.53 15.34
N GLU A 933 -8.18 -13.10 14.23
CA GLU A 933 -7.69 -14.49 14.18
C GLU A 933 -6.38 -14.67 14.95
N LEU A 934 -5.47 -13.67 14.94
CA LEU A 934 -4.25 -13.65 15.75
C LEU A 934 -4.50 -13.61 17.27
N LEU A 935 -5.68 -13.16 17.69
CA LEU A 935 -6.12 -13.10 19.10
C LEU A 935 -7.03 -14.26 19.51
N GLY A 936 -7.38 -15.14 18.56
CA GLY A 936 -7.95 -16.47 18.85
C GLY A 936 -9.45 -16.53 18.71
N ALA A 937 -10.03 -15.45 18.22
CA ALA A 937 -11.41 -15.40 17.82
C ALA A 937 -11.57 -15.88 16.37
N LYS A 938 -12.76 -16.39 16.03
CA LYS A 938 -13.13 -16.72 14.65
C LYS A 938 -13.94 -15.58 14.06
N LEU A 939 -13.53 -15.08 12.89
CA LEU A 939 -14.36 -14.15 12.13
C LEU A 939 -15.47 -14.92 11.41
N SER A 940 -16.73 -14.61 11.69
CA SER A 940 -17.90 -15.15 10.97
C SER A 940 -18.28 -14.26 9.81
N SER A 941 -18.81 -14.85 8.73
CA SER A 941 -19.41 -14.13 7.60
C SER A 941 -20.90 -13.83 7.80
N SER A 942 -21.55 -14.55 8.73
CA SER A 942 -22.98 -14.44 9.02
C SER A 942 -23.26 -14.33 10.52
N LEU A 943 -24.36 -13.67 10.86
CA LEU A 943 -24.82 -13.55 12.24
C LEU A 943 -25.60 -14.80 12.64
N SER A 944 -25.23 -15.42 13.75
CA SER A 944 -25.93 -16.55 14.35
C SER A 944 -26.01 -16.41 15.88
N LYS A 945 -26.83 -17.24 16.55
CA LYS A 945 -26.87 -17.35 18.01
C LYS A 945 -25.53 -17.77 18.65
N LYS A 946 -24.56 -18.25 17.85
CA LYS A 946 -23.20 -18.61 18.31
C LYS A 946 -22.22 -17.44 18.21
N THR A 947 -22.64 -16.30 17.66
CA THR A 947 -21.81 -15.09 17.56
C THR A 947 -21.66 -14.47 18.95
N ASN A 948 -20.44 -14.16 19.36
CA ASN A 948 -20.18 -13.56 20.67
C ASN A 948 -20.06 -12.04 20.58
N PHE A 949 -19.41 -11.54 19.53
CA PHE A 949 -19.12 -10.14 19.35
C PHE A 949 -19.51 -9.66 17.95
N LEU A 950 -20.05 -8.45 17.85
CA LEU A 950 -20.31 -7.77 16.58
C LEU A 950 -19.55 -6.45 16.56
N ILE A 951 -18.61 -6.29 15.63
CA ILE A 951 -17.94 -5.02 15.39
C ILE A 951 -18.77 -4.23 14.38
N ALA A 952 -19.32 -3.12 14.83
CA ALA A 952 -20.05 -2.15 14.02
C ALA A 952 -19.09 -1.05 13.56
N GLY A 953 -18.61 -1.16 12.32
CA GLY A 953 -17.95 -0.06 11.62
C GLY A 953 -18.96 0.95 11.07
N ASP A 954 -18.49 1.94 10.33
CA ASP A 954 -19.33 2.94 9.67
C ASP A 954 -20.35 2.28 8.72
N LYS A 955 -21.61 2.74 8.78
CA LYS A 955 -22.75 2.19 8.04
C LYS A 955 -22.93 0.68 8.24
N PRO A 956 -23.14 0.22 9.49
CA PRO A 956 -23.42 -1.18 9.76
C PRO A 956 -24.76 -1.58 9.15
N THR A 957 -24.90 -2.83 8.72
CA THR A 957 -26.19 -3.36 8.27
C THR A 957 -27.17 -3.39 9.45
N LEU A 958 -28.19 -2.53 9.44
CA LEU A 958 -29.17 -2.37 10.53
C LEU A 958 -29.84 -3.69 10.92
N SER A 959 -30.24 -4.50 9.94
CA SER A 959 -30.84 -5.82 10.20
C SER A 959 -29.91 -6.82 10.91
N LYS A 960 -28.58 -6.63 10.84
CA LYS A 960 -27.61 -7.42 11.62
C LYS A 960 -27.42 -6.86 13.04
N LEU A 961 -27.60 -5.56 13.25
CA LEU A 961 -27.59 -4.96 14.59
C LEU A 961 -28.84 -5.39 15.38
N ASP A 962 -30.01 -5.31 14.76
CA ASP A 962 -31.28 -5.68 15.40
C ASP A 962 -31.29 -7.16 15.81
N LYS A 963 -30.86 -8.05 14.90
CA LYS A 963 -30.71 -9.48 15.20
C LYS A 963 -29.61 -9.77 16.22
N ALA A 964 -28.56 -8.95 16.27
CA ALA A 964 -27.49 -9.13 17.26
C ALA A 964 -28.02 -8.81 18.67
N ASN A 965 -28.82 -7.76 18.79
CA ASN A 965 -29.52 -7.43 20.03
C ASN A 965 -30.52 -8.53 20.44
N GLU A 966 -31.30 -9.07 19.49
CA GLU A 966 -32.22 -10.19 19.73
C GLU A 966 -31.51 -11.47 20.20
N TYR A 967 -30.31 -11.74 19.67
CA TYR A 967 -29.50 -12.91 20.03
C TYR A 967 -28.59 -12.68 21.25
N GLY A 968 -28.62 -11.49 21.87
CA GLY A 968 -27.78 -11.15 23.02
C GLY A 968 -26.27 -11.05 22.69
N VAL A 969 -25.93 -10.75 21.43
CA VAL A 969 -24.54 -10.59 20.96
C VAL A 969 -24.02 -9.23 21.39
N LYS A 970 -22.83 -9.17 22.00
CA LYS A 970 -22.24 -7.90 22.45
C LYS A 970 -21.72 -7.10 21.26
N VAL A 971 -22.24 -5.89 21.06
CA VAL A 971 -21.88 -5.01 19.94
C VAL A 971 -20.79 -4.03 20.39
N PHE A 972 -19.75 -3.87 19.59
CA PHE A 972 -18.67 -2.90 19.78
C PHE A 972 -18.60 -1.97 18.57
N SER A 973 -18.34 -0.69 18.79
CA SER A 973 -17.75 0.15 17.74
C SER A 973 -16.32 -0.30 17.43
N GLU A 974 -15.75 0.14 16.32
CA GLU A 974 -14.37 -0.19 15.97
C GLU A 974 -13.36 0.28 17.03
N GLN A 975 -13.55 1.48 17.59
CA GLN A 975 -12.65 2.00 18.63
C GLN A 975 -12.78 1.18 19.91
N GLU A 976 -14.01 0.91 20.37
CA GLU A 976 -14.24 0.08 21.55
C GLU A 976 -13.72 -1.35 21.36
N TRP A 977 -13.79 -1.90 20.15
CA TRP A 977 -13.18 -3.19 19.84
C TRP A 977 -11.66 -3.13 19.96
N ASN A 978 -11.02 -2.09 19.43
CA ASN A 978 -9.57 -1.91 19.50
C ASN A 978 -9.09 -1.72 20.95
N ASP A 979 -9.82 -0.95 21.76
CA ASP A 979 -9.50 -0.75 23.18
C ASP A 979 -9.74 -2.06 23.95
N PHE A 980 -10.85 -2.74 23.67
CA PHE A 980 -11.17 -4.03 24.26
C PHE A 980 -10.09 -5.07 23.95
N ILE A 981 -9.51 -5.14 22.75
CA ILE A 981 -8.46 -6.14 22.46
C ILE A 981 -7.04 -5.71 22.85
N ALA A 982 -6.85 -4.45 23.27
CA ALA A 982 -5.55 -3.93 23.71
C ALA A 982 -5.25 -4.24 25.20
N GLU A 983 -6.30 -4.36 26.02
CA GLU A 983 -6.30 -4.88 27.39
C GLU A 983 -6.24 -6.42 27.44
#